data_AF-A0A9W8CAH7-F1
#
_entry.id   AF-A0A9W8CAH7-F1
#
_cell.length_a   1.000
_cell.length_b   1.000
_cell.length_c   1.000
_cell.angle_alpha   90.00
_cell.angle_beta   90.00
_cell.angle_gamma   90.00
#
_symmetry.space_group_name_H-M   'P 1'
#
loop_
_entity.id
_entity.type
_entity.pdbx_description
1 polymer ?
#
loop_
_entity_poly.entity_id
_entity_poly.type
_entity_poly.pdbx_seq_one_letter_code
_entity_poly.pdbx_strand_id
1 'polypeptide(L)'
;HMAELLYFMEKLRSLLAHHSYVIQRYHLQYLSQFDALVLNDTIQGMNVCPEEESVLLSSFVSTLSAMTLKNLDGGGEFDLKPFRLDWLRLQAYTSTGKAPLALKDYPDLAKIMNMAQFHTRMMDNVNELLFETADLSILCFHARVFEKMFSQSCEDVSMQRYLMSFPLVCSHFSQCLHPLCPEETEEMEQQTLKLCVTFLEENARQTCTVVLDICAEQCNLNEKLLPKHSAEKISTVRNKKLKKQVPKKREVPKEKPGTESLRKDRAVVSNLDKMHQMLTELCTSYSMGADFTVFKHILVPAEFLLSQLEMRLTKVIVQMASYNPSTHDIARPSDLLCGIQAYITSLHNLSCYINIDVSRLVKNVLLQQTQPLDSYGVQTITTLYTNWFLEGLLRQASSALIVHCPTTQCFINQNIENEQSFNAEEYSDICELRSLSELIGPYGLKFLNENLMWHIISQVGEMKKLVIDNMDVLVQMRANYENPEAMSILHKKLTGCENVLKRMTIVGVILSFRSMVQDALEEIMDKHCHFLMRPIKCLKDFSYSDTDIKVALDVYEMASAAGLSCDIDPALVAAIANMLTGHQNNIHCLATAVNHLAAAMFTVQRKSIQKNLEEFLKVASSALLQLGQSEERVEMKNRDSVYLLLHMIVQESPFLNQDILEKCFPYVLLRNAYREVHQIFIHTMG
;
A
#
# COMPACT_ATOMS: atom_id res chain seq x y z
N HIS A 1 34.14 2.24 -19.24
CA HIS A 1 32.99 3.14 -19.42
C HIS A 1 32.32 2.91 -20.78
N MET A 2 31.64 1.76 -20.96
CA MET A 2 30.96 1.46 -22.24
C MET A 2 29.57 2.10 -22.29
N ALA A 3 28.83 2.07 -21.16
CA ALA A 3 27.53 2.70 -21.00
C ALA A 3 27.53 4.18 -21.43
N GLU A 4 28.55 4.93 -21.03
CA GLU A 4 28.72 6.34 -21.36
C GLU A 4 28.85 6.59 -22.87
N LEU A 5 29.63 5.78 -23.58
CA LEU A 5 29.77 5.87 -25.04
C LEU A 5 28.44 5.59 -25.75
N LEU A 6 27.74 4.52 -25.34
CA LEU A 6 26.43 4.15 -25.87
C LEU A 6 25.39 5.25 -25.60
N TYR A 7 25.36 5.82 -24.39
CA TYR A 7 24.50 6.94 -24.03
C TYR A 7 24.71 8.15 -24.97
N PHE A 8 25.97 8.53 -25.23
CA PHE A 8 26.25 9.67 -26.10
C PHE A 8 25.97 9.38 -27.58
N MET A 9 26.14 8.14 -28.05
CA MET A 9 25.71 7.72 -29.39
C MET A 9 24.19 7.86 -29.56
N GLU A 10 23.39 7.27 -28.65
CA GLU A 10 21.92 7.38 -28.74
C GLU A 10 21.42 8.82 -28.55
N LYS A 11 22.09 9.61 -27.71
CA LYS A 11 21.76 11.03 -27.55
C LYS A 11 22.00 11.83 -28.83
N LEU A 12 23.07 11.55 -29.58
CA LEU A 12 23.32 12.19 -30.88
C LEU A 12 22.30 11.73 -31.93
N ARG A 13 21.94 10.44 -31.98
CA ARG A 13 20.90 9.89 -32.86
C ARG A 13 19.54 10.55 -32.60
N SER A 14 19.15 10.66 -31.33
CA SER A 14 17.92 11.34 -30.88
C SER A 14 17.91 12.83 -31.27
N LEU A 15 19.00 13.55 -31.04
CA LEU A 15 19.11 14.97 -31.43
C LEU A 15 19.01 15.20 -32.94
N LEU A 16 19.61 14.32 -33.76
CA LEU A 16 19.54 14.40 -35.21
C LEU A 16 18.12 14.13 -35.74
N ALA A 17 17.39 13.17 -35.14
CA ALA A 17 15.99 12.94 -35.46
C ALA A 17 15.09 14.12 -35.04
N HIS A 18 15.25 14.62 -33.82
CA HIS A 18 14.45 15.72 -33.26
C HIS A 18 14.68 17.06 -33.97
N HIS A 19 15.88 17.31 -34.48
CA HIS A 19 16.23 18.53 -35.23
C HIS A 19 16.30 18.32 -36.75
N SER A 20 15.72 17.23 -37.26
CA SER A 20 15.65 16.88 -38.70
C SER A 20 15.26 18.06 -39.61
N TYR A 21 14.19 18.79 -39.30
CA TYR A 21 13.78 19.98 -40.07
C TYR A 21 14.87 21.07 -40.14
N VAL A 22 15.67 21.26 -39.08
CA VAL A 22 16.75 22.26 -39.07
C VAL A 22 17.89 21.84 -40.00
N ILE A 23 18.22 20.55 -40.00
CA ILE A 23 19.24 19.94 -40.88
C ILE A 23 18.79 20.06 -42.34
N GLN A 24 17.55 19.64 -42.64
CA GLN A 24 16.95 19.74 -43.97
C GLN A 24 16.89 21.21 -44.44
N ARG A 25 16.48 22.14 -43.58
CA ARG A 25 16.42 23.57 -43.93
C ARG A 25 17.78 24.13 -44.32
N TYR A 26 18.83 23.79 -43.56
CA TYR A 26 20.20 24.20 -43.85
C TYR A 26 20.71 23.61 -45.18
N HIS A 27 20.58 22.29 -45.38
CA HIS A 27 21.07 21.64 -46.58
C HIS A 27 20.26 21.97 -47.84
N LEU A 28 18.96 22.25 -47.74
CA LEU A 28 18.16 22.76 -48.87
C LEU A 28 18.72 24.08 -49.37
N GLN A 29 19.04 25.01 -48.46
CA GLN A 29 19.65 26.29 -48.82
C GLN A 29 21.04 26.09 -49.43
N TYR A 30 21.85 25.17 -48.89
CA TYR A 30 23.18 24.85 -49.44
C TYR A 30 23.08 24.30 -50.88
N LEU A 31 22.22 23.31 -51.10
CA LEU A 31 21.99 22.68 -52.41
C LEU A 31 21.50 23.69 -53.46
N SER A 32 20.46 24.46 -53.13
CA SER A 32 19.79 25.37 -54.07
C SER A 32 20.51 26.70 -54.31
N GLN A 33 21.27 27.21 -53.34
CA GLN A 33 21.88 28.56 -53.39
C GLN A 33 23.40 28.55 -53.56
N PHE A 34 24.06 27.39 -53.40
CA PHE A 34 25.51 27.26 -53.57
C PHE A 34 25.88 26.10 -54.49
N ASP A 35 25.52 24.86 -54.14
CA ASP A 35 25.98 23.67 -54.89
C ASP A 35 25.48 23.69 -56.34
N ALA A 36 24.22 24.08 -56.57
CA ALA A 36 23.65 24.25 -57.91
C ALA A 36 24.43 25.24 -58.79
N LEU A 37 24.89 26.36 -58.22
CA LEU A 37 25.63 27.40 -58.95
C LEU A 37 27.05 26.93 -59.25
N VAL A 38 27.76 26.42 -58.24
CA VAL A 38 29.16 25.94 -58.39
C VAL A 38 29.23 24.74 -59.34
N LEU A 39 28.22 23.85 -59.30
CA LEU A 39 28.10 22.74 -60.25
C LEU A 39 27.86 23.25 -61.67
N ASN A 40 26.93 24.19 -61.88
CA ASN A 40 26.68 24.79 -63.19
C ASN A 40 27.95 25.42 -63.77
N ASP A 41 28.63 26.28 -63.01
CA ASP A 41 29.82 26.98 -63.47
C ASP A 41 30.96 26.01 -63.80
N THR A 42 31.07 24.90 -63.06
CA THR A 42 32.01 23.80 -63.35
C THR A 42 31.65 23.09 -64.66
N ILE A 43 30.36 22.85 -64.93
CA ILE A 43 29.89 22.21 -66.17
C ILE A 43 30.13 23.11 -67.39
N GLN A 44 29.88 24.41 -67.29
CA GLN A 44 30.14 25.37 -68.39
C GLN A 44 31.63 25.48 -68.74
N GLY A 45 32.54 25.05 -67.85
CA GLY A 45 33.98 24.97 -68.11
C GLY A 45 34.45 23.71 -68.86
N MET A 46 33.56 22.78 -69.22
CA MET A 46 33.91 21.48 -69.80
C MET A 46 33.98 21.54 -71.34
N ASN A 47 35.16 21.27 -71.91
CA ASN A 47 35.40 21.42 -73.35
C ASN A 47 34.78 20.33 -74.24
N VAL A 48 34.51 19.15 -73.70
CA VAL A 48 33.90 18.01 -74.40
C VAL A 48 33.01 17.26 -73.42
N CYS A 49 31.72 17.12 -73.76
CA CYS A 49 30.74 16.32 -73.03
C CYS A 49 29.78 15.70 -74.06
N PRO A 50 29.58 14.37 -74.09
CA PRO A 50 28.58 13.75 -74.97
C PRO A 50 27.15 14.01 -74.48
N GLU A 51 26.17 13.64 -75.31
CA GLU A 51 24.76 13.94 -75.08
C GLU A 51 24.20 13.28 -73.80
N GLU A 52 24.54 12.01 -73.54
CA GLU A 52 24.05 11.28 -72.37
C GLU A 52 24.59 11.87 -71.05
N GLU A 53 25.89 12.12 -70.94
CA GLU A 53 26.49 12.78 -69.76
C GLU A 53 26.01 14.23 -69.60
N SER A 54 25.81 14.96 -70.70
CA SER A 54 25.30 16.34 -70.70
C SER A 54 23.87 16.44 -70.16
N VAL A 55 23.01 15.47 -70.51
CA VAL A 55 21.65 15.35 -69.95
C VAL A 55 21.68 15.09 -68.45
N LEU A 56 22.56 14.20 -67.96
CA LEU A 56 22.70 13.94 -66.52
C LEU A 56 23.22 15.18 -65.76
N LEU A 57 24.27 15.83 -66.27
CA LEU A 57 24.85 17.03 -65.67
C LEU A 57 23.83 18.19 -65.60
N SER A 58 23.05 18.39 -66.66
CA SER A 58 21.96 19.37 -66.70
C SER A 58 20.82 19.01 -65.73
N SER A 59 20.49 17.72 -65.61
CA SER A 59 19.49 17.21 -64.67
C SER A 59 19.87 17.50 -63.22
N PHE A 60 21.14 17.34 -62.85
CA PHE A 60 21.61 17.67 -61.49
C PHE A 60 21.40 19.15 -61.15
N VAL A 61 21.86 20.07 -61.99
CA VAL A 61 21.68 21.53 -61.78
C VAL A 61 20.20 21.89 -61.68
N SER A 62 19.37 21.36 -62.58
CA SER A 62 17.91 21.56 -62.56
C SER A 62 17.27 21.06 -61.26
N THR A 63 17.64 19.85 -60.82
CA THR A 63 17.10 19.22 -59.61
C THR A 63 17.43 20.03 -58.36
N LEU A 64 18.69 20.47 -58.20
CA LEU A 64 19.10 21.26 -57.03
C LEU A 64 18.49 22.68 -57.05
N SER A 65 18.42 23.31 -58.22
CA SER A 65 17.83 24.65 -58.38
C SER A 65 16.31 24.67 -58.15
N ALA A 66 15.62 23.55 -58.38
CA ALA A 66 14.18 23.43 -58.15
C ALA A 66 13.78 23.26 -56.68
N MET A 67 14.74 23.00 -55.78
CA MET A 67 14.47 22.86 -54.35
C MET A 67 14.16 24.23 -53.72
N THR A 68 12.99 24.38 -53.10
CA THR A 68 12.61 25.64 -52.42
C THR A 68 12.12 25.42 -51.00
N LEU A 69 12.38 26.38 -50.12
CA LEU A 69 11.92 26.35 -48.71
C LEU A 69 10.41 26.15 -48.59
N LYS A 70 9.60 26.62 -49.55
CA LYS A 70 8.14 26.43 -49.56
C LYS A 70 7.73 24.95 -49.60
N ASN A 71 8.54 24.10 -50.23
CA ASN A 71 8.25 22.66 -50.33
C ASN A 71 8.50 21.97 -48.98
N LEU A 72 9.59 22.36 -48.30
CA LEU A 72 9.95 21.85 -46.96
C LEU A 72 9.00 22.39 -45.87
N ASP A 73 8.73 23.69 -45.87
CA ASP A 73 7.79 24.35 -44.94
C ASP A 73 6.34 23.87 -45.15
N GLY A 74 6.02 23.31 -46.31
CA GLY A 74 4.76 22.63 -46.62
C GLY A 74 4.71 21.14 -46.23
N GLY A 75 5.76 20.59 -45.61
CA GLY A 75 5.83 19.19 -45.21
C GLY A 75 6.06 18.19 -46.37
N GLY A 76 6.60 18.64 -47.50
CA GLY A 76 6.89 17.79 -48.65
C GLY A 76 8.10 16.89 -48.40
N GLU A 77 7.90 15.57 -48.53
CA GLU A 77 9.00 14.61 -48.61
C GLU A 77 9.78 14.79 -49.92
N PHE A 78 11.11 14.64 -49.84
CA PHE A 78 12.01 14.66 -50.99
C PHE A 78 12.46 13.22 -51.29
N ASP A 79 12.56 12.84 -52.56
CA ASP A 79 13.32 11.65 -52.98
C ASP A 79 14.47 12.09 -53.88
N LEU A 80 15.70 11.93 -53.38
CA LEU A 80 16.93 12.25 -54.09
C LEU A 80 17.75 10.97 -54.37
N LYS A 81 17.15 9.77 -54.21
CA LYS A 81 17.74 8.50 -54.65
C LYS A 81 18.00 8.48 -56.17
N PRO A 82 17.13 9.05 -57.05
CA PRO A 82 17.44 9.16 -58.48
C PRO A 82 18.72 9.96 -58.73
N PHE A 83 18.85 11.16 -58.15
CA PHE A 83 20.03 12.02 -58.25
C PHE A 83 21.32 11.28 -57.86
N ARG A 84 21.31 10.56 -56.74
CA ARG A 84 22.46 9.80 -56.26
C ARG A 84 22.81 8.62 -57.16
N LEU A 85 21.81 7.94 -57.71
CA LEU A 85 22.00 6.82 -58.64
C LEU A 85 22.51 7.30 -60.01
N ASP A 86 22.04 8.45 -60.48
CA ASP A 86 22.53 9.10 -61.71
C ASP A 86 23.97 9.60 -61.56
N TRP A 87 24.37 10.10 -60.38
CA TRP A 87 25.79 10.39 -60.12
C TRP A 87 26.64 9.10 -60.17
N LEU A 88 26.17 7.99 -59.62
CA LEU A 88 26.85 6.69 -59.74
C LEU A 88 26.93 6.18 -61.20
N ARG A 89 25.88 6.39 -62.01
CA ARG A 89 25.91 6.11 -63.45
C ARG A 89 26.96 6.96 -64.17
N LEU A 90 26.99 8.27 -63.90
CA LEU A 90 27.95 9.18 -64.52
C LEU A 90 29.39 8.81 -64.13
N GLN A 91 29.66 8.47 -62.86
CA GLN A 91 30.95 7.92 -62.43
C GLN A 91 31.33 6.67 -63.25
N ALA A 92 30.40 5.73 -63.45
CA ALA A 92 30.65 4.51 -64.21
C ALA A 92 30.98 4.79 -65.69
N TYR A 93 30.22 5.67 -66.36
CA TYR A 93 30.48 6.06 -67.75
C TYR A 93 31.85 6.73 -67.90
N THR A 94 32.12 7.72 -67.05
CA THR A 94 33.29 8.60 -67.12
C THR A 94 34.58 8.01 -66.53
N SER A 95 34.52 6.82 -65.93
CA SER A 95 35.70 6.11 -65.39
C SER A 95 36.18 4.95 -66.26
N THR A 96 35.55 4.69 -67.41
CA THR A 96 36.05 3.64 -68.32
C THR A 96 37.34 4.07 -69.03
N GLY A 97 38.22 3.12 -69.35
CA GLY A 97 39.55 3.39 -69.95
C GLY A 97 39.55 4.00 -71.35
N LYS A 98 38.38 4.24 -71.95
CA LYS A 98 38.17 4.97 -73.21
C LYS A 98 36.96 5.93 -73.13
N ALA A 99 36.60 6.37 -71.94
CA ALA A 99 35.48 7.30 -71.76
C ALA A 99 35.71 8.59 -72.58
N PRO A 100 34.71 9.07 -73.34
CA PRO A 100 34.82 10.31 -74.12
C PRO A 100 34.93 11.54 -73.22
N LEU A 101 34.29 11.48 -72.05
CA LEU A 101 34.51 12.37 -70.91
C LEU A 101 35.15 11.55 -69.78
N ALA A 102 36.39 11.87 -69.39
CA ALA A 102 37.12 11.10 -68.37
C ALA A 102 37.21 11.84 -67.03
N LEU A 103 36.60 11.28 -65.97
CA LEU A 103 36.46 11.96 -64.66
C LEU A 103 37.79 12.32 -63.99
N LYS A 104 38.83 11.52 -64.25
CA LYS A 104 40.23 11.79 -63.82
C LYS A 104 40.76 13.16 -64.25
N ASP A 105 40.24 13.70 -65.35
CA ASP A 105 40.68 14.97 -65.94
C ASP A 105 39.82 16.16 -65.41
N TYR A 106 38.75 15.86 -64.65
CA TYR A 106 37.84 16.81 -64.00
C TYR A 106 37.68 16.52 -62.49
N PRO A 107 38.77 16.52 -61.69
CA PRO A 107 38.72 16.08 -60.30
C PRO A 107 37.88 16.97 -59.38
N ASP A 108 37.65 18.24 -59.74
CA ASP A 108 36.83 19.16 -58.95
C ASP A 108 35.32 18.90 -59.11
N LEU A 109 34.87 18.47 -60.30
CA LEU A 109 33.51 17.98 -60.52
C LEU A 109 33.19 16.81 -59.59
N ALA A 110 34.13 15.86 -59.42
CA ALA A 110 33.97 14.74 -58.50
C ALA A 110 33.87 15.19 -57.02
N LYS A 111 34.65 16.20 -56.60
CA LYS A 111 34.56 16.76 -55.23
C LYS A 111 33.20 17.43 -55.00
N ILE A 112 32.75 18.26 -55.94
CA ILE A 112 31.47 18.99 -55.86
C ILE A 112 30.31 17.99 -55.82
N MET A 113 30.27 17.03 -56.75
CA MET A 113 29.19 16.02 -56.80
C MET A 113 29.17 15.11 -55.57
N ASN A 114 30.33 14.76 -55.00
CA ASN A 114 30.38 13.99 -53.74
C ASN A 114 29.89 14.81 -52.52
N MET A 115 30.18 16.11 -52.48
CA MET A 115 29.66 17.00 -51.43
C MET A 115 28.13 17.20 -51.59
N ALA A 116 27.66 17.48 -52.81
CA ALA A 116 26.25 17.56 -53.12
C ALA A 116 25.52 16.24 -52.80
N GLN A 117 26.11 15.08 -53.12
CA GLN A 117 25.58 13.77 -52.72
C GLN A 117 25.41 13.66 -51.20
N PHE A 118 26.39 14.08 -50.40
CA PHE A 118 26.26 14.11 -48.94
C PHE A 118 25.14 15.06 -48.49
N HIS A 119 25.07 16.27 -49.05
CA HIS A 119 23.98 17.22 -48.77
C HIS A 119 22.60 16.68 -49.17
N THR A 120 22.48 15.90 -50.26
CA THR A 120 21.20 15.23 -50.57
C THR A 120 20.81 14.22 -49.50
N ARG A 121 21.74 13.43 -48.95
CA ARG A 121 21.43 12.49 -47.85
C ARG A 121 20.95 13.21 -46.58
N MET A 122 21.39 14.45 -46.36
CA MET A 122 20.88 15.30 -45.26
C MET A 122 19.46 15.82 -45.49
N MET A 123 18.89 15.67 -46.70
CA MET A 123 17.50 16.01 -47.02
C MET A 123 16.55 14.83 -46.81
N ASP A 124 16.84 13.69 -47.44
CA ASP A 124 15.91 12.56 -47.57
C ASP A 124 16.37 11.26 -46.89
N ASN A 125 17.61 11.20 -46.40
CA ASN A 125 18.24 9.92 -46.10
C ASN A 125 19.15 9.92 -44.85
N VAL A 126 18.82 10.78 -43.87
CA VAL A 126 19.53 10.86 -42.58
C VAL A 126 19.45 9.52 -41.84
N ASN A 127 18.30 8.84 -41.90
CA ASN A 127 18.09 7.55 -41.21
C ASN A 127 19.01 6.44 -41.74
N GLU A 128 19.24 6.34 -43.05
CA GLU A 128 20.17 5.36 -43.63
C GLU A 128 21.64 5.73 -43.32
N LEU A 129 21.98 7.02 -43.20
CA LEU A 129 23.31 7.40 -42.72
C LEU A 129 23.49 7.08 -41.22
N LEU A 130 22.46 7.25 -40.39
CA LEU A 130 22.48 6.84 -38.99
C LEU A 130 22.61 5.33 -38.82
N PHE A 131 22.10 4.53 -39.76
CA PHE A 131 22.40 3.10 -39.84
C PHE A 131 23.87 2.86 -40.21
N GLU A 132 24.33 3.38 -41.36
CA GLU A 132 25.71 3.20 -41.86
C GLU A 132 26.81 3.63 -40.87
N THR A 133 26.57 4.67 -40.06
CA THR A 133 27.59 5.29 -39.19
C THR A 133 27.47 4.96 -37.71
N ALA A 134 26.33 4.44 -37.25
CA ALA A 134 26.05 4.26 -35.83
C ALA A 134 25.11 3.06 -35.52
N ASP A 135 24.99 2.09 -36.42
CA ASP A 135 24.41 0.79 -36.08
C ASP A 135 25.26 0.04 -35.03
N LEU A 136 24.56 -0.72 -34.18
CA LEU A 136 25.12 -1.57 -33.13
C LEU A 136 24.45 -2.97 -33.09
N SER A 137 23.69 -3.34 -34.13
CA SER A 137 23.03 -4.65 -34.29
C SER A 137 23.96 -5.85 -34.08
N ILE A 138 25.25 -5.69 -34.42
CA ILE A 138 26.33 -6.67 -34.19
C ILE A 138 26.42 -7.15 -32.72
N LEU A 139 25.96 -6.36 -31.75
CA LEU A 139 25.94 -6.74 -30.34
C LEU A 139 24.93 -7.86 -30.04
N CYS A 140 23.93 -8.11 -30.89
CA CYS A 140 22.98 -9.22 -30.72
C CYS A 140 23.70 -10.58 -30.77
N PHE A 141 24.53 -10.79 -31.80
CA PHE A 141 25.39 -11.97 -31.95
C PHE A 141 26.46 -12.10 -30.84
N HIS A 142 26.58 -11.08 -29.98
CA HIS A 142 27.50 -11.02 -28.85
C HIS A 142 26.78 -10.78 -27.51
N ALA A 143 25.51 -11.17 -27.38
CA ALA A 143 24.67 -10.97 -26.20
C ALA A 143 25.39 -11.19 -24.85
N ARG A 144 26.11 -12.31 -24.66
CA ARG A 144 26.87 -12.60 -23.42
C ARG A 144 27.95 -11.57 -23.07
N VAL A 145 28.54 -10.93 -24.07
CA VAL A 145 29.51 -9.84 -23.88
C VAL A 145 28.78 -8.55 -23.51
N PHE A 146 27.64 -8.29 -24.14
CA PHE A 146 26.79 -7.13 -23.88
C PHE A 146 26.15 -7.18 -22.47
N GLU A 147 25.63 -8.34 -22.07
CA GLU A 147 25.21 -8.66 -20.69
C GLU A 147 26.33 -8.39 -19.68
N LYS A 148 27.56 -8.84 -19.96
CA LYS A 148 28.71 -8.59 -19.09
C LYS A 148 29.07 -7.10 -19.01
N MET A 149 29.01 -6.37 -20.12
CA MET A 149 29.23 -4.91 -20.14
C MET A 149 28.17 -4.16 -19.34
N PHE A 150 26.91 -4.63 -19.36
CA PHE A 150 25.82 -4.10 -18.54
C PHE A 150 26.09 -4.35 -17.05
N SER A 151 26.34 -5.60 -16.64
CA SER A 151 26.62 -5.92 -15.23
C SER A 151 27.83 -5.16 -14.66
N GLN A 152 28.90 -5.00 -15.44
CA GLN A 152 30.06 -4.17 -15.05
C GLN A 152 29.72 -2.67 -14.94
N SER A 153 28.71 -2.19 -15.67
CA SER A 153 28.21 -0.81 -15.58
C SER A 153 27.23 -0.61 -14.41
N CYS A 154 26.61 -1.69 -13.91
CA CYS A 154 25.78 -1.67 -12.70
C CYS A 154 26.62 -1.56 -11.42
N GLU A 155 27.81 -2.17 -11.40
CA GLU A 155 28.74 -2.13 -10.25
C GLU A 155 29.39 -0.74 -10.04
N ASP A 156 29.54 0.05 -11.11
CA ASP A 156 30.13 1.39 -11.08
C ASP A 156 29.03 2.48 -10.99
N VAL A 157 28.93 3.12 -9.83
CA VAL A 157 27.96 4.20 -9.56
C VAL A 157 28.05 5.35 -10.58
N SER A 158 29.23 5.64 -11.14
CA SER A 158 29.38 6.67 -12.17
C SER A 158 28.79 6.28 -13.53
N MET A 159 28.63 4.97 -13.78
CA MET A 159 28.05 4.40 -14.99
C MET A 159 26.54 4.11 -14.87
N GLN A 160 26.01 4.01 -13.64
CA GLN A 160 24.58 3.73 -13.39
C GLN A 160 23.63 4.69 -14.13
N ARG A 161 24.00 5.98 -14.24
CA ARG A 161 23.27 7.00 -15.01
C ARG A 161 23.11 6.75 -16.50
N TYR A 162 23.89 5.82 -17.06
CA TYR A 162 23.92 5.50 -18.47
C TYR A 162 23.28 4.14 -18.79
N LEU A 163 22.82 3.38 -17.79
CA LEU A 163 22.33 2.00 -17.99
C LEU A 163 21.18 1.85 -19.00
N MET A 164 20.36 2.89 -19.19
CA MET A 164 19.26 2.88 -20.16
C MET A 164 19.74 2.80 -21.63
N SER A 165 21.01 3.08 -21.90
CA SER A 165 21.58 2.91 -23.26
C SER A 165 21.57 1.45 -23.71
N PHE A 166 21.69 0.47 -22.79
CA PHE A 166 21.71 -0.96 -23.13
C PHE A 166 20.39 -1.46 -23.71
N PRO A 167 19.21 -1.27 -23.06
CA PRO A 167 17.94 -1.64 -23.66
C PRO A 167 17.57 -0.77 -24.88
N LEU A 168 17.98 0.51 -24.93
CA LEU A 168 17.78 1.34 -26.13
C LEU A 168 18.49 0.77 -27.36
N VAL A 169 19.74 0.31 -27.21
CA VAL A 169 20.54 -0.30 -28.29
C VAL A 169 19.92 -1.60 -28.83
N CYS A 170 19.08 -2.31 -28.05
CA CYS A 170 18.30 -3.43 -28.58
C CYS A 170 17.32 -3.03 -29.70
N SER A 171 16.93 -1.75 -29.82
CA SER A 171 16.15 -1.26 -30.97
C SER A 171 16.89 -1.39 -32.31
N HIS A 172 18.23 -1.42 -32.29
CA HIS A 172 19.05 -1.59 -33.49
C HIS A 172 19.07 -3.03 -34.00
N PHE A 173 18.70 -4.02 -33.19
CA PHE A 173 18.90 -5.44 -33.53
C PHE A 173 17.97 -5.92 -34.65
N SER A 174 16.92 -5.16 -34.97
CA SER A 174 16.10 -5.38 -36.16
C SER A 174 16.77 -4.95 -37.48
N GLN A 175 17.90 -4.22 -37.41
CA GLN A 175 18.55 -3.59 -38.57
C GLN A 175 19.59 -4.51 -39.25
N CYS A 176 20.01 -5.61 -38.62
CA CYS A 176 20.85 -6.63 -39.28
C CYS A 176 20.06 -7.62 -40.16
N LEU A 177 18.74 -7.63 -40.06
CA LEU A 177 17.87 -8.58 -40.77
C LEU A 177 17.85 -8.30 -42.27
N HIS A 178 17.96 -9.35 -43.08
CA HIS A 178 17.95 -9.22 -44.54
C HIS A 178 16.72 -9.90 -45.19
N PRO A 179 16.02 -9.27 -46.15
CA PRO A 179 14.85 -9.86 -46.82
C PRO A 179 15.08 -11.19 -47.56
N LEU A 180 16.34 -11.64 -47.71
CA LEU A 180 16.71 -12.95 -48.27
C LEU A 180 16.92 -14.05 -47.21
N CYS A 181 16.83 -13.74 -45.92
CA CYS A 181 16.76 -14.73 -44.84
C CYS A 181 15.65 -14.36 -43.83
N PRO A 182 14.37 -14.42 -44.22
CA PRO A 182 13.26 -14.14 -43.32
C PRO A 182 13.22 -15.10 -42.11
N GLU A 183 13.82 -16.28 -42.21
CA GLU A 183 13.77 -17.37 -41.23
C GLU A 183 14.38 -16.99 -39.87
N GLU A 184 15.37 -16.09 -39.83
CA GLU A 184 16.01 -15.65 -38.58
C GLU A 184 15.16 -14.60 -37.81
N THR A 185 14.17 -13.98 -38.47
CA THR A 185 13.47 -12.79 -37.97
C THR A 185 12.73 -13.05 -36.65
N GLU A 186 12.00 -14.16 -36.54
CA GLU A 186 11.18 -14.47 -35.36
C GLU A 186 12.05 -14.80 -34.13
N GLU A 187 13.10 -15.61 -34.32
CA GLU A 187 14.06 -15.94 -33.27
C GLU A 187 14.83 -14.68 -32.82
N MET A 188 15.22 -13.82 -33.76
CA MET A 188 15.89 -12.54 -33.46
C MET A 188 14.99 -11.59 -32.67
N GLU A 189 13.69 -11.50 -33.03
CA GLU A 189 12.70 -10.69 -32.29
C GLU A 189 12.56 -11.21 -30.84
N GLN A 190 12.38 -12.52 -30.66
CA GLN A 190 12.24 -13.13 -29.33
C GLN A 190 13.50 -12.98 -28.45
N GLN A 191 14.70 -13.24 -29.00
CA GLN A 191 15.96 -13.09 -28.26
C GLN A 191 16.22 -11.62 -27.87
N THR A 192 16.00 -10.68 -28.80
CA THR A 192 16.17 -9.24 -28.55
C THR A 192 15.26 -8.73 -27.44
N LEU A 193 13.97 -9.08 -27.50
CA LEU A 193 12.99 -8.65 -26.50
C LEU A 193 13.32 -9.19 -25.11
N LYS A 194 13.69 -10.47 -25.01
CA LYS A 194 14.12 -11.10 -23.75
C LYS A 194 15.33 -10.39 -23.13
N LEU A 195 16.34 -10.06 -23.95
CA LEU A 195 17.54 -9.36 -23.48
C LEU A 195 17.21 -7.93 -23.02
N CYS A 196 16.41 -7.20 -23.79
CA CYS A 196 15.96 -5.85 -23.47
C CYS A 196 15.16 -5.81 -22.16
N VAL A 197 14.20 -6.73 -21.98
CA VAL A 197 13.43 -6.90 -20.73
C VAL A 197 14.36 -7.19 -19.55
N THR A 198 15.36 -8.07 -19.72
CA THR A 198 16.33 -8.40 -18.66
C THR A 198 17.09 -7.16 -18.17
N PHE A 199 17.49 -6.24 -19.06
CA PHE A 199 18.12 -4.98 -18.68
C PHE A 199 17.16 -4.00 -17.96
N LEU A 200 15.91 -3.91 -18.43
CA LEU A 200 14.89 -3.06 -17.82
C LEU A 200 14.49 -3.54 -16.41
N GLU A 201 14.30 -4.85 -16.24
CA GLU A 201 14.02 -5.48 -14.96
C GLU A 201 15.16 -5.30 -13.95
N GLU A 202 16.41 -5.45 -14.37
CA GLU A 202 17.57 -5.32 -13.49
C GLU A 202 17.83 -3.86 -13.07
N ASN A 203 17.66 -2.88 -13.98
CA ASN A 203 17.72 -1.45 -13.63
C ASN A 203 16.58 -1.05 -12.68
N ALA A 204 15.36 -1.55 -12.95
CA ALA A 204 14.22 -1.40 -12.05
C ALA A 204 14.45 -2.04 -10.67
N ARG A 205 15.05 -3.23 -10.62
CA ARG A 205 15.38 -3.94 -9.38
C ARG A 205 16.42 -3.19 -8.56
N GLN A 206 17.48 -2.66 -9.17
CA GLN A 206 18.49 -1.84 -8.48
C GLN A 206 17.89 -0.55 -7.94
N THR A 207 17.17 0.20 -8.79
CA THR A 207 16.51 1.45 -8.40
C THR A 207 15.52 1.22 -7.24
N CYS A 208 14.65 0.20 -7.36
CA CYS A 208 13.74 -0.22 -6.30
C CYS A 208 14.45 -0.62 -4.99
N THR A 209 15.63 -1.26 -5.08
CA THR A 209 16.43 -1.60 -3.90
C THR A 209 16.90 -0.35 -3.17
N VAL A 210 17.58 0.57 -3.87
CA VAL A 210 18.11 1.80 -3.28
C VAL A 210 17.00 2.68 -2.70
N VAL A 211 15.84 2.77 -3.38
CA VAL A 211 14.66 3.47 -2.87
C VAL A 211 14.18 2.88 -1.55
N LEU A 212 14.00 1.56 -1.47
CA LEU A 212 13.47 0.90 -0.27
C LEU A 212 14.48 0.89 0.88
N ASP A 213 15.79 0.85 0.61
CA ASP A 213 16.85 0.94 1.61
C ASP A 213 16.93 2.38 2.20
N ILE A 214 16.72 3.41 1.38
CA ILE A 214 16.55 4.80 1.86
C ILE A 214 15.29 4.90 2.75
N CYS A 215 14.17 4.30 2.33
CA CYS A 215 12.95 4.29 3.13
C CYS A 215 13.15 3.58 4.48
N ALA A 216 13.94 2.50 4.51
CA ALA A 216 14.31 1.79 5.74
C ALA A 216 15.11 2.70 6.69
N GLU A 217 16.12 3.42 6.20
CA GLU A 217 16.86 4.37 7.04
C GLU A 217 15.98 5.53 7.53
N GLN A 218 15.07 6.05 6.71
CA GLN A 218 14.12 7.09 7.16
C GLN A 218 13.14 6.55 8.22
N CYS A 219 12.74 5.28 8.11
CA CYS A 219 12.01 4.58 9.18
C CYS A 219 12.84 4.47 10.47
N ASN A 220 14.12 4.10 10.37
CA ASN A 220 15.07 4.06 11.50
C ASN A 220 15.30 5.45 12.14
N LEU A 221 15.20 6.54 11.37
CA LEU A 221 15.25 7.91 11.90
C LEU A 221 13.95 8.30 12.60
N ASN A 222 12.79 8.00 12.00
CA ASN A 222 11.50 8.27 12.60
C ASN A 222 11.26 7.47 13.89
N GLU A 223 11.75 6.23 14.00
CA GLU A 223 11.63 5.45 15.24
C GLU A 223 12.24 6.20 16.43
N LYS A 224 13.40 6.85 16.25
CA LYS A 224 14.12 7.62 17.29
C LYS A 224 13.31 8.83 17.81
N LEU A 225 12.25 9.24 17.11
CA LEU A 225 11.33 10.31 17.54
C LEU A 225 10.23 9.80 18.48
N LEU A 226 9.99 8.49 18.55
CA LEU A 226 8.89 7.91 19.31
C LEU A 226 8.97 8.19 20.82
N PRO A 227 7.83 8.35 21.52
CA PRO A 227 7.78 8.68 22.94
C PRO A 227 8.61 7.76 23.85
N LYS A 228 8.75 6.47 23.48
CA LYS A 228 9.55 5.46 24.17
C LYS A 228 10.99 5.93 24.45
N HIS A 229 11.61 6.67 23.54
CA HIS A 229 12.98 7.21 23.69
C HIS A 229 13.10 8.44 24.60
N SER A 230 11.99 8.93 25.18
CA SER A 230 11.99 10.03 26.15
C SER A 230 11.97 9.56 27.62
N ALA A 231 11.73 8.28 27.89
CA ALA A 231 11.63 7.73 29.25
C ALA A 231 12.87 8.02 30.14
N GLU A 232 14.07 7.89 29.59
CA GLU A 232 15.34 8.18 30.30
C GLU A 232 15.46 9.65 30.71
N LYS A 233 14.99 10.59 29.86
CA LYS A 233 14.99 12.03 30.16
C LYS A 233 14.02 12.34 31.29
N ILE A 234 12.83 11.71 31.28
CA ILE A 234 11.84 11.84 32.36
C ILE A 234 12.39 11.25 33.68
N SER A 235 12.96 10.05 33.63
CA SER A 235 13.56 9.37 34.79
C SER A 235 14.71 10.17 35.41
N THR A 236 15.65 10.67 34.59
CA THR A 236 16.78 11.47 35.10
C THR A 236 16.34 12.82 35.68
N VAL A 237 15.31 13.47 35.13
CA VAL A 237 14.71 14.68 35.73
C VAL A 237 13.98 14.37 37.05
N ARG A 238 13.22 13.27 37.10
CA ARG A 238 12.52 12.82 38.33
C ARG A 238 13.51 12.47 39.44
N ASN A 239 14.56 11.73 39.15
CA ASN A 239 15.58 11.34 40.13
C ASN A 239 16.38 12.55 40.64
N LYS A 240 16.70 13.54 39.78
CA LYS A 240 17.30 14.81 40.19
C LYS A 240 16.41 15.60 41.16
N LYS A 241 15.09 15.67 40.90
CA LYS A 241 14.12 16.30 41.82
C LYS A 241 14.02 15.55 43.17
N LEU A 242 14.08 14.22 43.16
CA LEU A 242 13.95 13.37 44.34
C LEU A 242 15.25 13.19 45.16
N LYS A 243 16.37 13.83 44.78
CA LYS A 243 17.69 13.71 45.43
C LYS A 243 18.23 12.27 45.58
N LYS A 244 17.69 11.29 44.85
CA LYS A 244 18.21 9.91 44.84
C LYS A 244 19.57 9.89 44.14
N GLN A 245 20.53 9.11 44.67
CA GLN A 245 21.82 8.93 43.98
C GLN A 245 21.61 8.24 42.64
N VAL A 246 22.06 8.87 41.55
CA VAL A 246 22.07 8.26 40.23
C VAL A 246 23.25 7.28 40.17
N PRO A 247 23.05 6.00 39.79
CA PRO A 247 24.13 5.03 39.72
C PRO A 247 25.16 5.43 38.66
N LYS A 248 26.44 5.50 39.05
CA LYS A 248 27.55 5.91 38.17
C LYS A 248 27.96 4.81 37.17
N LYS A 249 27.11 4.49 36.19
CA LYS A 249 27.60 3.93 34.91
C LYS A 249 28.07 5.07 34.01
N ARG A 250 29.14 4.85 33.24
CA ARG A 250 29.53 5.72 32.12
C ARG A 250 28.56 5.45 30.96
N GLU A 251 27.42 6.13 30.97
CA GLU A 251 26.54 6.16 29.80
C GLU A 251 27.24 6.95 28.69
N VAL A 252 27.33 6.35 27.50
CA VAL A 252 27.67 7.08 26.28
C VAL A 252 26.53 8.09 26.06
N PRO A 253 26.82 9.39 25.83
CA PRO A 253 25.76 10.36 25.62
C PRO A 253 25.00 10.00 24.35
N LYS A 254 23.76 9.50 24.49
CA LYS A 254 22.89 9.23 23.36
C LYS A 254 22.70 10.51 22.56
N GLU A 255 23.03 10.44 21.27
CA GLU A 255 22.84 11.58 20.39
C GLU A 255 21.36 11.93 20.26
N LYS A 256 21.09 13.19 19.90
CA LYS A 256 19.72 13.68 19.71
C LYS A 256 19.36 13.53 18.22
N PRO A 257 18.14 13.10 17.87
CA PRO A 257 17.67 13.18 16.49
C PRO A 257 17.97 14.55 15.86
N GLY A 258 18.49 14.54 14.64
CA GLY A 258 19.04 15.68 13.93
C GLY A 258 20.56 15.85 14.03
N THR A 259 21.31 15.14 14.90
CA THR A 259 22.79 15.20 14.87
C THR A 259 23.36 14.53 13.62
N GLU A 260 22.71 13.49 13.13
CA GLU A 260 23.01 12.81 11.86
C GLU A 260 22.96 13.74 10.65
N SER A 261 22.17 14.82 10.73
CA SER A 261 22.07 15.84 9.66
C SER A 261 23.12 16.95 9.77
N LEU A 262 23.83 17.09 10.90
CA LEU A 262 24.80 18.16 11.16
C LEU A 262 26.17 17.85 10.55
N ARG A 263 26.21 17.77 9.20
CA ARG A 263 27.44 17.54 8.43
C ARG A 263 28.47 18.64 8.68
N LYS A 264 29.70 18.23 9.00
CA LYS A 264 30.87 19.11 9.19
C LYS A 264 31.71 19.26 7.91
N ASP A 265 31.79 18.20 7.12
CA ASP A 265 32.57 18.13 5.88
C ASP A 265 31.87 17.18 4.88
N ARG A 266 31.97 17.45 3.57
CA ARG A 266 31.49 16.58 2.50
C ARG A 266 32.43 15.41 2.21
N ALA A 267 33.70 15.48 2.63
CA ALA A 267 34.62 14.33 2.59
C ALA A 267 34.17 13.18 3.51
N VAL A 268 33.33 13.47 4.53
CA VAL A 268 32.68 12.46 5.37
C VAL A 268 31.38 12.02 4.69
N VAL A 269 31.45 10.90 3.97
CA VAL A 269 30.33 10.29 3.23
C VAL A 269 29.64 9.24 4.12
N SER A 270 28.39 9.49 4.50
CA SER A 270 27.55 8.57 5.28
C SER A 270 26.97 7.42 4.42
N ASN A 271 26.31 6.45 5.05
CA ASN A 271 25.56 5.41 4.32
C ASN A 271 24.45 6.04 3.44
N LEU A 272 23.70 6.98 4.04
CA LEU A 272 22.60 7.67 3.40
C LEU A 272 23.06 8.50 2.18
N ASP A 273 24.27 9.08 2.22
CA ASP A 273 24.87 9.80 1.09
C ASP A 273 25.13 8.89 -0.11
N LYS A 274 25.69 7.70 0.12
CA LYS A 274 25.97 6.73 -0.95
C LYS A 274 24.69 6.31 -1.63
N MET A 275 23.65 6.02 -0.86
CA MET A 275 22.34 5.64 -1.39
C MET A 275 21.67 6.79 -2.14
N HIS A 276 21.73 8.04 -1.66
CA HIS A 276 21.19 9.19 -2.41
C HIS A 276 21.98 9.47 -3.70
N GLN A 277 23.31 9.25 -3.71
CA GLN A 277 24.10 9.34 -4.93
C GLN A 277 23.68 8.24 -5.93
N MET A 278 23.66 6.97 -5.51
CA MET A 278 23.21 5.85 -6.35
C MET A 278 21.79 6.08 -6.88
N LEU A 279 20.86 6.55 -6.04
CA LEU A 279 19.50 6.91 -6.46
C LEU A 279 19.51 7.99 -7.54
N THR A 280 20.32 9.05 -7.36
CA THR A 280 20.41 10.16 -8.32
C THR A 280 20.94 9.69 -9.67
N GLU A 281 22.00 8.87 -9.69
CA GLU A 281 22.56 8.34 -10.93
C GLU A 281 21.57 7.33 -11.58
N LEU A 282 21.07 6.33 -10.85
CA LEU A 282 20.10 5.36 -11.37
C LEU A 282 18.84 6.02 -11.94
N CYS A 283 18.23 6.98 -11.21
CA CYS A 283 17.06 7.71 -11.71
C CYS A 283 17.39 8.58 -12.92
N THR A 284 18.62 9.13 -13.02
CA THR A 284 19.07 9.87 -14.21
C THR A 284 19.05 9.00 -15.47
N SER A 285 19.22 7.67 -15.36
CA SER A 285 19.11 6.77 -16.52
C SER A 285 17.73 6.80 -17.19
N TYR A 286 16.66 7.01 -16.42
CA TYR A 286 15.28 7.12 -16.93
C TYR A 286 15.01 8.44 -17.69
N SER A 287 15.98 9.36 -17.77
CA SER A 287 15.83 10.62 -18.52
C SER A 287 15.97 10.50 -20.05
N MET A 288 16.33 9.33 -20.58
CA MET A 288 16.56 9.16 -22.03
C MET A 288 15.29 9.12 -22.89
N GLY A 289 14.14 8.78 -22.30
CA GLY A 289 12.85 8.71 -22.98
C GLY A 289 11.78 8.13 -22.06
N ALA A 290 10.50 8.47 -22.31
CA ALA A 290 9.37 7.87 -21.60
C ALA A 290 9.12 6.42 -22.05
N ASP A 291 9.28 6.19 -23.35
CA ASP A 291 9.10 4.93 -24.05
C ASP A 291 10.08 4.82 -25.23
N PHE A 292 10.23 3.61 -25.78
CA PHE A 292 10.94 3.35 -27.03
C PHE A 292 10.42 2.06 -27.68
N THR A 293 10.65 1.89 -28.98
CA THR A 293 10.21 0.70 -29.73
C THR A 293 11.35 -0.27 -29.99
N VAL A 294 11.11 -1.56 -29.75
CA VAL A 294 11.99 -2.67 -30.15
C VAL A 294 11.19 -3.59 -31.07
N PHE A 295 11.64 -3.73 -32.32
CA PHE A 295 10.89 -4.39 -33.40
C PHE A 295 9.49 -3.75 -33.60
N LYS A 296 8.46 -4.31 -32.96
CA LYS A 296 7.06 -3.84 -33.00
C LYS A 296 6.47 -3.56 -31.62
N HIS A 297 7.28 -3.67 -30.57
CA HIS A 297 6.85 -3.61 -29.17
C HIS A 297 7.30 -2.29 -28.55
N ILE A 298 6.36 -1.56 -27.94
CA ILE A 298 6.64 -0.32 -27.21
C ILE A 298 6.96 -0.69 -25.77
N LEU A 299 8.12 -0.27 -25.27
CA LEU A 299 8.63 -0.56 -23.93
C LEU A 299 8.68 0.74 -23.12
N VAL A 300 8.12 0.71 -21.90
CA VAL A 300 8.00 1.86 -21.00
C VAL A 300 8.80 1.57 -19.72
N PRO A 301 10.07 2.02 -19.60
CA PRO A 301 10.95 1.69 -18.47
C PRO A 301 10.37 1.99 -17.08
N ALA A 302 9.55 3.05 -16.98
CA ALA A 302 8.94 3.48 -15.73
C ALA A 302 7.95 2.46 -15.14
N GLU A 303 7.21 1.71 -15.97
CA GLU A 303 6.24 0.71 -15.49
C GLU A 303 6.93 -0.56 -14.95
N PHE A 304 8.13 -0.91 -15.44
CA PHE A 304 8.97 -1.96 -14.82
C PHE A 304 9.37 -1.57 -13.38
N LEU A 305 9.73 -0.30 -13.16
CA LEU A 305 10.05 0.21 -11.83
C LEU A 305 8.83 0.26 -10.91
N LEU A 306 7.67 0.70 -11.40
CA LEU A 306 6.42 0.70 -10.65
C LEU A 306 6.00 -0.71 -10.23
N SER A 307 6.06 -1.69 -11.14
CA SER A 307 5.77 -3.10 -10.85
C SER A 307 6.70 -3.70 -9.78
N GLN A 308 8.02 -3.45 -9.89
CA GLN A 308 8.99 -3.90 -8.89
C GLN A 308 8.80 -3.21 -7.53
N LEU A 309 8.40 -1.94 -7.50
CA LEU A 309 8.05 -1.23 -6.27
C LEU A 309 6.76 -1.76 -5.64
N GLU A 310 5.70 -2.02 -6.42
CA GLU A 310 4.43 -2.55 -5.92
C GLU A 310 4.63 -3.92 -5.24
N MET A 311 5.27 -4.86 -5.94
CA MET A 311 5.57 -6.20 -5.40
C MET A 311 6.43 -6.13 -4.12
N ARG A 312 7.44 -5.25 -4.06
CA ARG A 312 8.36 -5.21 -2.92
C ARG A 312 7.83 -4.39 -1.75
N LEU A 313 7.07 -3.32 -1.98
CA LEU A 313 6.46 -2.53 -0.91
C LEU A 313 5.40 -3.35 -0.16
N THR A 314 4.57 -4.12 -0.86
CA THR A 314 3.65 -5.11 -0.26
C THR A 314 4.38 -6.07 0.67
N LYS A 315 5.50 -6.65 0.23
CA LYS A 315 6.32 -7.57 1.04
C LYS A 315 6.95 -6.88 2.25
N VAL A 316 7.44 -5.65 2.09
CA VAL A 316 8.04 -4.84 3.17
C VAL A 316 7.00 -4.49 4.23
N ILE A 317 5.78 -4.08 3.86
CA ILE A 317 4.72 -3.75 4.83
C ILE A 317 4.35 -4.97 5.70
N VAL A 318 4.20 -6.15 5.07
CA VAL A 318 3.93 -7.41 5.80
C VAL A 318 5.12 -7.82 6.67
N GLN A 319 6.36 -7.58 6.25
CA GLN A 319 7.56 -7.81 7.06
C GLN A 319 7.67 -6.84 8.25
N MET A 320 7.31 -5.56 8.08
CA MET A 320 7.33 -4.56 9.15
C MET A 320 6.35 -4.91 10.28
N ALA A 321 5.20 -5.53 9.97
CA ALA A 321 4.28 -6.06 10.97
C ALA A 321 4.92 -7.13 11.88
N SER A 322 6.07 -7.72 11.48
CA SER A 322 6.94 -8.55 12.32
C SER A 322 6.26 -9.77 12.98
N TYR A 323 5.16 -10.26 12.39
CA TYR A 323 4.35 -11.31 13.00
C TYR A 323 5.09 -12.64 13.10
N ASN A 324 5.22 -13.16 14.31
CA ASN A 324 5.81 -14.47 14.59
C ASN A 324 4.75 -15.42 15.17
N PRO A 325 4.25 -16.42 14.41
CA PRO A 325 3.21 -17.33 14.89
C PRO A 325 3.69 -18.31 15.97
N SER A 326 5.00 -18.40 16.26
CA SER A 326 5.54 -19.28 17.30
C SER A 326 5.68 -18.61 18.67
N THR A 327 5.80 -17.28 18.72
CA THR A 327 5.87 -16.49 19.97
C THR A 327 4.63 -15.62 20.21
N HIS A 328 3.78 -15.47 19.19
CA HIS A 328 2.69 -14.50 19.11
C HIS A 328 3.16 -13.04 19.25
N ASP A 329 4.39 -12.74 18.80
CA ASP A 329 4.84 -11.35 18.65
C ASP A 329 4.22 -10.72 17.38
N ILE A 330 3.88 -9.43 17.46
CA ILE A 330 3.51 -8.57 16.33
C ILE A 330 3.93 -7.12 16.64
N ALA A 331 4.22 -6.32 15.62
CA ALA A 331 4.44 -4.89 15.79
C ALA A 331 3.17 -4.19 16.29
N ARG A 332 3.31 -3.23 17.19
CA ARG A 332 2.18 -2.42 17.68
C ARG A 332 1.60 -1.60 16.50
N PRO A 333 0.27 -1.49 16.35
CA PRO A 333 -0.35 -0.73 15.26
C PRO A 333 0.22 0.68 15.06
N SER A 334 0.53 1.41 16.13
CA SER A 334 1.12 2.75 16.06
C SER A 334 2.55 2.77 15.51
N ASP A 335 3.40 1.81 15.91
CA ASP A 335 4.77 1.68 15.40
C ASP A 335 4.75 1.34 13.90
N LEU A 336 3.88 0.39 13.49
CA LEU A 336 3.72 0.03 12.07
C LEU A 336 3.20 1.20 11.24
N LEU A 337 2.18 1.93 11.74
CA LEU A 337 1.63 3.09 11.04
C LEU A 337 2.68 4.20 10.86
N CYS A 338 3.47 4.50 11.90
CA CYS A 338 4.57 5.45 11.81
C CYS A 338 5.63 5.02 10.78
N GLY A 339 5.94 3.72 10.72
CA GLY A 339 6.85 3.15 9.73
C GLY A 339 6.31 3.27 8.30
N ILE A 340 5.04 2.89 8.07
CA ILE A 340 4.40 3.00 6.75
C ILE A 340 4.32 4.46 6.29
N GLN A 341 4.02 5.40 7.18
CA GLN A 341 4.06 6.84 6.90
C GLN A 341 5.48 7.33 6.53
N ALA A 342 6.52 6.79 7.18
CA ALA A 342 7.93 7.07 6.83
C ALA A 342 8.26 6.57 5.41
N TYR A 343 7.83 5.36 5.06
CA TYR A 343 7.99 4.80 3.72
C TYR A 343 7.24 5.62 2.66
N ILE A 344 5.96 5.95 2.87
CA ILE A 344 5.16 6.75 1.92
C ILE A 344 5.80 8.13 1.69
N THR A 345 6.18 8.82 2.76
CA THR A 345 6.84 10.13 2.67
C THR A 345 8.16 10.04 1.91
N SER A 346 8.93 8.96 2.13
CA SER A 346 10.20 8.73 1.45
C SER A 346 10.02 8.38 -0.04
N LEU A 347 9.02 7.56 -0.37
CA LEU A 347 8.65 7.16 -1.74
C LEU A 347 8.19 8.36 -2.58
N HIS A 348 7.44 9.31 -2.02
CA HIS A 348 7.01 10.49 -2.76
C HIS A 348 8.19 11.34 -3.26
N ASN A 349 9.36 11.31 -2.61
CA ASN A 349 10.56 11.98 -3.12
C ASN A 349 11.05 11.41 -4.47
N LEU A 350 10.71 10.16 -4.82
CA LEU A 350 11.07 9.56 -6.11
C LEU A 350 10.45 10.32 -7.30
N SER A 351 9.28 10.95 -7.10
CA SER A 351 8.63 11.80 -8.09
C SER A 351 9.42 13.07 -8.45
N CYS A 352 10.41 13.46 -7.61
CA CYS A 352 11.34 14.55 -7.91
C CYS A 352 12.47 14.14 -8.88
N TYR A 353 12.65 12.83 -9.12
CA TYR A 353 13.69 12.29 -10.01
C TYR A 353 13.14 11.64 -11.28
N ILE A 354 12.00 10.96 -11.19
CA ILE A 354 11.34 10.27 -12.32
C ILE A 354 9.86 10.66 -12.37
N ASN A 355 9.34 10.96 -13.55
CA ASN A 355 7.92 11.25 -13.77
C ASN A 355 7.07 9.97 -13.66
N ILE A 356 6.70 9.59 -12.43
CA ILE A 356 5.86 8.43 -12.11
C ILE A 356 4.75 8.75 -11.11
N ASP A 357 3.61 8.07 -11.25
CA ASP A 357 2.50 8.19 -10.29
C ASP A 357 2.71 7.31 -9.06
N VAL A 358 3.51 7.84 -8.11
CA VAL A 358 3.71 7.25 -6.78
C VAL A 358 2.38 7.16 -6.00
N SER A 359 1.41 8.03 -6.29
CA SER A 359 0.11 8.03 -5.60
C SER A 359 -0.74 6.83 -6.02
N ARG A 360 -0.74 6.45 -7.31
CA ARG A 360 -1.34 5.20 -7.83
C ARG A 360 -0.70 3.98 -7.16
N LEU A 361 0.63 3.92 -7.14
CA LEU A 361 1.41 2.85 -6.51
C LEU A 361 1.05 2.67 -5.03
N VAL A 362 1.13 3.74 -4.23
CA VAL A 362 0.82 3.69 -2.79
C VAL A 362 -0.64 3.31 -2.55
N LYS A 363 -1.58 3.86 -3.34
CA LYS A 363 -3.00 3.52 -3.24
C LYS A 363 -3.28 2.05 -3.55
N ASN A 364 -2.67 1.48 -4.59
CA ASN A 364 -2.81 0.07 -4.94
C ASN A 364 -2.34 -0.85 -3.80
N VAL A 365 -1.13 -0.61 -3.29
CA VAL A 365 -0.53 -1.43 -2.22
C VAL A 365 -1.34 -1.34 -0.93
N LEU A 366 -1.67 -0.13 -0.47
CA LEU A 366 -2.42 0.04 0.79
C LEU A 366 -3.84 -0.53 0.69
N LEU A 367 -4.53 -0.36 -0.45
CA LEU A 367 -5.87 -0.91 -0.63
C LEU A 367 -5.86 -2.44 -0.57
N GLN A 368 -4.86 -3.10 -1.18
CA GLN A 368 -4.68 -4.55 -1.06
C GLN A 368 -4.48 -4.97 0.41
N GLN A 369 -3.70 -4.22 1.20
CA GLN A 369 -3.47 -4.54 2.62
C GLN A 369 -4.74 -4.49 3.51
N THR A 370 -5.80 -3.81 3.07
CA THR A 370 -7.12 -3.83 3.75
C THR A 370 -7.91 -5.12 3.54
N GLN A 371 -7.59 -5.90 2.49
CA GLN A 371 -8.26 -7.18 2.20
C GLN A 371 -7.57 -8.32 2.95
N PRO A 372 -8.20 -9.50 3.16
CA PRO A 372 -7.56 -10.61 3.86
C PRO A 372 -6.35 -11.21 3.13
N LEU A 373 -6.38 -11.19 1.79
CA LEU A 373 -5.30 -11.65 0.91
C LEU A 373 -4.98 -10.55 -0.12
N ASP A 374 -3.72 -10.46 -0.52
CA ASP A 374 -3.27 -9.58 -1.62
C ASP A 374 -3.58 -10.16 -3.02
N SER A 375 -3.21 -9.45 -4.08
CA SER A 375 -3.44 -9.91 -5.47
C SER A 375 -2.70 -11.21 -5.84
N TYR A 376 -1.75 -11.66 -5.02
CA TYR A 376 -0.99 -12.89 -5.20
C TYR A 376 -1.46 -14.03 -4.27
N GLY A 377 -2.49 -13.80 -3.46
CA GLY A 377 -3.01 -14.77 -2.50
C GLY A 377 -2.22 -14.87 -1.19
N VAL A 378 -1.36 -13.89 -0.88
CA VAL A 378 -0.55 -13.84 0.35
C VAL A 378 -1.33 -13.10 1.45
N GLN A 379 -1.16 -13.54 2.71
CA GLN A 379 -1.80 -12.90 3.86
C GLN A 379 -1.29 -11.47 4.08
N THR A 380 -2.23 -10.56 4.30
CA THR A 380 -2.00 -9.13 4.54
C THR A 380 -1.94 -8.80 6.04
N ILE A 381 -1.57 -7.56 6.37
CA ILE A 381 -1.66 -7.06 7.75
C ILE A 381 -3.08 -7.16 8.34
N THR A 382 -4.15 -7.08 7.53
CA THR A 382 -5.53 -7.33 7.98
C THR A 382 -5.69 -8.72 8.58
N THR A 383 -5.20 -9.76 7.89
CA THR A 383 -5.26 -11.14 8.41
C THR A 383 -4.30 -11.36 9.58
N LEU A 384 -3.11 -10.77 9.55
CA LEU A 384 -2.15 -10.89 10.67
C LEU A 384 -2.69 -10.28 11.97
N TYR A 385 -3.18 -9.04 11.95
CA TYR A 385 -3.77 -8.42 13.14
C TYR A 385 -5.08 -9.12 13.56
N THR A 386 -5.94 -9.53 12.62
CA THR A 386 -7.17 -10.26 12.96
C THR A 386 -6.86 -11.54 13.73
N ASN A 387 -5.91 -12.34 13.23
CA ASN A 387 -5.47 -13.56 13.92
C ASN A 387 -4.82 -13.26 15.28
N TRP A 388 -3.99 -12.21 15.37
CA TRP A 388 -3.32 -11.84 16.62
C TRP A 388 -4.29 -11.34 17.70
N PHE A 389 -5.26 -10.49 17.35
CA PHE A 389 -6.27 -10.02 18.30
C PHE A 389 -7.16 -11.17 18.80
N LEU A 390 -7.50 -12.14 17.93
CA LEU A 390 -8.30 -13.31 18.31
C LEU A 390 -7.51 -14.29 19.20
N GLU A 391 -6.40 -14.82 18.69
CA GLU A 391 -5.66 -15.92 19.33
C GLU A 391 -4.62 -15.47 20.36
N GLY A 392 -4.14 -14.23 20.25
CA GLY A 392 -3.24 -13.61 21.23
C GLY A 392 -4.01 -12.91 22.35
N LEU A 393 -4.71 -11.81 22.04
CA LEU A 393 -5.34 -10.94 23.03
C LEU A 393 -6.66 -11.50 23.56
N LEU A 394 -7.66 -11.74 22.71
CA LEU A 394 -9.02 -12.10 23.13
C LEU A 394 -9.09 -13.51 23.73
N ARG A 395 -8.22 -14.43 23.28
CA ARG A 395 -8.03 -15.76 23.89
C ARG A 395 -7.42 -15.67 25.29
N GLN A 396 -6.49 -14.76 25.56
CA GLN A 396 -5.97 -14.51 26.92
C GLN A 396 -6.93 -13.70 27.79
N ALA A 397 -7.70 -12.79 27.19
CA ALA A 397 -8.83 -12.16 27.85
C ALA A 397 -9.93 -13.17 28.19
N SER A 398 -10.03 -14.27 27.45
CA SER A 398 -10.90 -15.41 27.76
C SER A 398 -10.32 -16.27 28.89
N SER A 399 -9.02 -16.55 28.94
CA SER A 399 -8.42 -17.22 30.12
C SER A 399 -8.35 -16.33 31.38
N ALA A 400 -8.98 -15.15 31.38
CA ALA A 400 -9.00 -14.14 32.44
C ALA A 400 -7.61 -13.60 32.84
N LEU A 401 -6.58 -13.83 32.01
CA LEU A 401 -5.24 -13.27 32.20
C LEU A 401 -5.17 -11.78 31.81
N ILE A 402 -6.12 -11.33 30.98
CA ILE A 402 -6.26 -9.93 30.54
C ILE A 402 -7.70 -9.50 30.84
N VAL A 403 -7.91 -8.27 31.31
CA VAL A 403 -9.24 -7.72 31.66
C VAL A 403 -9.43 -6.36 30.99
N HIS A 404 -10.59 -6.15 30.36
CA HIS A 404 -11.00 -4.85 29.85
C HIS A 404 -11.22 -3.86 31.01
N CYS A 405 -10.68 -2.64 30.89
CA CYS A 405 -10.82 -1.57 31.86
C CYS A 405 -11.60 -0.39 31.24
N PRO A 406 -12.92 -0.26 31.50
CA PRO A 406 -13.73 0.81 30.94
C PRO A 406 -13.29 2.24 31.34
N THR A 407 -12.52 2.39 32.42
CA THR A 407 -12.02 3.69 32.89
C THR A 407 -10.83 4.21 32.06
N THR A 408 -10.02 3.30 31.51
CA THR A 408 -8.87 3.65 30.65
C THR A 408 -9.12 3.34 29.18
N GLN A 409 -10.24 2.69 28.85
CA GLN A 409 -10.60 2.27 27.48
C GLN A 409 -9.48 1.46 26.83
N CYS A 410 -9.00 0.44 27.55
CA CYS A 410 -8.00 -0.51 27.09
C CYS A 410 -8.17 -1.88 27.78
N PHE A 411 -7.52 -2.91 27.25
CA PHE A 411 -7.33 -4.18 27.95
C PHE A 411 -6.03 -4.15 28.76
N ILE A 412 -6.04 -4.66 29.99
CA ILE A 412 -4.91 -4.63 30.93
C ILE A 412 -4.60 -6.05 31.42
N ASN A 413 -3.32 -6.39 31.52
CA ASN A 413 -2.86 -7.68 32.02
C ASN A 413 -3.11 -7.80 33.53
N GLN A 414 -3.49 -8.99 34.01
CA GLN A 414 -3.43 -9.30 35.43
C GLN A 414 -2.02 -9.73 35.82
N ASN A 415 -1.51 -9.15 36.93
CA ASN A 415 -0.23 -9.52 37.56
C ASN A 415 -0.32 -10.90 38.24
N ILE A 416 -0.39 -11.94 37.44
CA ILE A 416 -0.23 -13.35 37.79
C ILE A 416 1.23 -13.73 37.47
N GLU A 417 1.82 -14.68 38.20
CA GLU A 417 3.27 -15.01 38.18
C GLU A 417 3.82 -15.63 36.86
N ASN A 418 3.11 -15.47 35.74
CA ASN A 418 3.51 -15.95 34.42
C ASN A 418 4.27 -14.87 33.64
N GLU A 419 5.32 -15.27 32.93
CA GLU A 419 5.95 -14.44 31.90
C GLU A 419 5.00 -14.30 30.70
N GLN A 420 4.25 -13.19 30.63
CA GLN A 420 3.41 -12.83 29.49
C GLN A 420 4.29 -12.17 28.40
N SER A 421 4.07 -12.54 27.13
CA SER A 421 4.91 -12.03 26.02
C SER A 421 4.63 -10.57 25.64
N PHE A 422 3.45 -10.02 25.97
CA PHE A 422 3.08 -8.65 25.64
C PHE A 422 2.20 -7.97 26.70
N ASN A 423 2.27 -6.64 26.76
CA ASN A 423 1.36 -5.79 27.53
C ASN A 423 0.14 -5.45 26.66
N ALA A 424 -1.05 -5.92 27.01
CA ALA A 424 -2.27 -5.72 26.21
C ALA A 424 -2.65 -4.24 26.06
N GLU A 425 -2.30 -3.41 27.04
CA GLU A 425 -2.51 -1.95 26.99
C GLU A 425 -1.73 -1.30 25.83
N GLU A 426 -0.58 -1.86 25.44
CA GLU A 426 0.23 -1.40 24.30
C GLU A 426 -0.29 -1.86 22.92
N TYR A 427 -1.46 -2.49 22.86
CA TYR A 427 -2.12 -2.93 21.61
C TYR A 427 -3.62 -2.63 21.55
N SER A 428 -4.22 -2.14 22.64
CA SER A 428 -5.67 -2.03 22.79
C SER A 428 -6.16 -0.74 23.43
N ASP A 429 -5.28 0.23 23.69
CA ASP A 429 -5.70 1.57 24.04
C ASP A 429 -6.30 2.31 22.82
N ILE A 430 -6.88 3.48 23.08
CA ILE A 430 -7.52 4.31 22.06
C ILE A 430 -6.52 4.70 20.95
N CYS A 431 -5.24 4.91 21.25
CA CYS A 431 -4.22 5.28 20.26
C CYS A 431 -3.87 4.12 19.33
N GLU A 432 -3.73 2.91 19.85
CA GLU A 432 -3.44 1.71 19.06
C GLU A 432 -4.64 1.27 18.22
N LEU A 433 -5.87 1.34 18.76
CA LEU A 433 -7.08 0.99 17.99
C LEU A 433 -7.40 2.03 16.90
N ARG A 434 -7.14 3.32 17.12
CA ARG A 434 -7.14 4.34 16.06
C ARG A 434 -6.07 4.05 15.00
N SER A 435 -4.87 3.63 15.41
CA SER A 435 -3.78 3.31 14.48
C SER A 435 -4.10 2.07 13.63
N LEU A 436 -4.70 1.05 14.22
CA LEU A 436 -5.25 -0.11 13.52
C LEU A 436 -6.35 0.32 12.51
N SER A 437 -7.25 1.19 12.93
CA SER A 437 -8.34 1.72 12.09
C SER A 437 -7.81 2.50 10.87
N GLU A 438 -6.72 3.27 11.03
CA GLU A 438 -6.04 3.96 9.92
C GLU A 438 -5.27 2.98 9.00
N LEU A 439 -4.74 1.88 9.54
CA LEU A 439 -4.00 0.86 8.79
C LEU A 439 -4.88 -0.02 7.88
N ILE A 440 -5.98 -0.56 8.42
CA ILE A 440 -6.79 -1.58 7.73
C ILE A 440 -8.19 -1.11 7.31
N GLY A 441 -8.62 0.06 7.82
CA GLY A 441 -9.81 0.78 7.35
C GLY A 441 -11.14 0.02 7.48
N PRO A 442 -12.21 0.53 6.83
CA PRO A 442 -13.53 -0.11 6.84
C PRO A 442 -13.54 -1.56 6.37
N TYR A 443 -12.74 -1.92 5.35
CA TYR A 443 -12.70 -3.28 4.82
C TYR A 443 -12.06 -4.27 5.79
N GLY A 444 -10.87 -3.95 6.30
CA GLY A 444 -10.16 -4.82 7.23
C GLY A 444 -10.85 -4.90 8.58
N LEU A 445 -11.50 -3.82 9.03
CA LEU A 445 -12.34 -3.86 10.23
C LEU A 445 -13.67 -4.57 10.00
N LYS A 446 -14.27 -4.56 8.81
CA LYS A 446 -15.41 -5.44 8.50
C LYS A 446 -14.99 -6.91 8.62
N PHE A 447 -13.85 -7.29 8.03
CA PHE A 447 -13.32 -8.65 8.14
C PHE A 447 -13.00 -9.05 9.60
N LEU A 448 -12.35 -8.18 10.38
CA LEU A 448 -12.13 -8.40 11.81
C LEU A 448 -13.48 -8.64 12.52
N ASN A 449 -14.46 -7.76 12.31
CA ASN A 449 -15.78 -7.87 12.92
C ASN A 449 -16.54 -9.14 12.52
N GLU A 450 -16.44 -9.62 11.27
CA GLU A 450 -17.03 -10.89 10.82
C GLU A 450 -16.40 -12.09 11.56
N ASN A 451 -15.10 -12.09 11.81
CA ASN A 451 -14.44 -13.10 12.62
C ASN A 451 -14.81 -12.98 14.11
N LEU A 452 -14.84 -11.77 14.68
CA LEU A 452 -15.34 -11.52 16.04
C LEU A 452 -16.77 -12.08 16.21
N MET A 453 -17.65 -11.85 15.23
CA MET A 453 -18.99 -12.45 15.20
C MET A 453 -18.95 -13.97 15.16
N TRP A 454 -18.11 -14.58 14.33
CA TRP A 454 -17.92 -16.03 14.28
C TRP A 454 -17.65 -16.61 15.68
N HIS A 455 -16.73 -16.01 16.45
CA HIS A 455 -16.47 -16.41 17.83
C HIS A 455 -17.63 -16.13 18.81
N ILE A 456 -18.39 -15.04 18.64
CA ILE A 456 -19.59 -14.74 19.44
C ILE A 456 -20.67 -15.81 19.26
N ILE A 457 -21.06 -16.13 18.04
CA ILE A 457 -22.17 -17.08 17.85
C ILE A 457 -21.74 -18.50 18.24
N SER A 458 -20.43 -18.78 18.21
CA SER A 458 -19.84 -19.97 18.80
C SER A 458 -20.17 -20.06 20.32
N GLN A 459 -20.12 -18.95 21.06
CA GLN A 459 -20.62 -18.92 22.46
C GLN A 459 -22.13 -19.21 22.52
N VAL A 460 -22.92 -18.53 21.68
CA VAL A 460 -24.39 -18.56 21.69
C VAL A 460 -24.92 -19.97 21.37
N GLY A 461 -24.32 -20.67 20.41
CA GLY A 461 -24.70 -22.03 20.04
C GLY A 461 -24.44 -23.05 21.14
N GLU A 462 -23.36 -22.89 21.91
CA GLU A 462 -23.11 -23.69 23.11
C GLU A 462 -24.02 -23.32 24.29
N MET A 463 -24.40 -22.05 24.44
CA MET A 463 -25.43 -21.67 25.43
C MET A 463 -26.79 -22.28 25.08
N LYS A 464 -27.15 -22.32 23.79
CA LYS A 464 -28.41 -22.89 23.29
C LYS A 464 -28.55 -24.37 23.69
N LYS A 465 -27.45 -25.14 23.74
CA LYS A 465 -27.45 -26.50 24.29
C LYS A 465 -27.85 -26.51 25.76
N LEU A 466 -27.17 -25.74 26.61
CA LEU A 466 -27.50 -25.65 28.04
C LEU A 466 -28.95 -25.18 28.31
N VAL A 467 -29.50 -24.31 27.46
CA VAL A 467 -30.92 -23.90 27.53
C VAL A 467 -31.87 -25.04 27.16
N ILE A 468 -31.50 -25.91 26.21
CA ILE A 468 -32.25 -27.13 25.87
C ILE A 468 -32.15 -28.16 26.99
N ASP A 469 -30.95 -28.39 27.54
CA ASP A 469 -30.69 -29.36 28.61
C ASP A 469 -31.46 -29.01 29.91
N ASN A 470 -31.78 -27.74 30.12
CA ASN A 470 -32.54 -27.25 31.28
C ASN A 470 -33.98 -26.77 30.93
N MET A 471 -34.48 -27.06 29.72
CA MET A 471 -35.71 -26.45 29.17
C MET A 471 -36.92 -26.53 30.11
N ASP A 472 -37.24 -27.71 30.63
CA ASP A 472 -38.41 -27.92 31.50
C ASP A 472 -38.31 -27.12 32.81
N VAL A 473 -37.11 -26.97 33.35
CA VAL A 473 -36.84 -26.20 34.58
C VAL A 473 -36.98 -24.71 34.28
N LEU A 474 -36.41 -24.23 33.15
CA LEU A 474 -36.49 -22.83 32.74
C LEU A 474 -37.94 -22.39 32.43
N VAL A 475 -38.74 -23.26 31.79
CA VAL A 475 -40.18 -23.01 31.57
C VAL A 475 -40.94 -22.94 32.90
N GLN A 476 -40.66 -23.85 33.84
CA GLN A 476 -41.25 -23.80 35.18
C GLN A 476 -40.83 -22.55 35.97
N MET A 477 -39.58 -22.11 35.88
CA MET A 477 -39.12 -20.87 36.53
C MET A 477 -39.79 -19.64 35.91
N ARG A 478 -39.91 -19.57 34.58
CA ARG A 478 -40.63 -18.49 33.89
C ARG A 478 -42.12 -18.45 34.25
N ALA A 479 -42.74 -19.59 34.57
CA ALA A 479 -44.13 -19.65 35.03
C ALA A 479 -44.32 -19.33 36.52
N ASN A 480 -43.26 -19.39 37.34
CA ASN A 480 -43.34 -19.30 38.81
C ASN A 480 -42.41 -18.23 39.42
N TYR A 481 -41.94 -17.24 38.65
CA TYR A 481 -40.98 -16.22 39.13
C TYR A 481 -41.49 -15.37 40.32
N GLU A 482 -42.81 -15.35 40.55
CA GLU A 482 -43.46 -14.66 41.67
C GLU A 482 -43.51 -15.51 42.97
N ASN A 483 -43.08 -16.77 42.93
CA ASN A 483 -43.06 -17.70 44.08
C ASN A 483 -41.60 -18.04 44.49
N PRO A 484 -41.07 -17.44 45.58
CA PRO A 484 -39.69 -17.66 46.01
C PRO A 484 -39.36 -19.12 46.39
N GLU A 485 -40.29 -19.84 47.03
CA GLU A 485 -40.06 -21.22 47.44
C GLU A 485 -39.93 -22.16 46.23
N ALA A 486 -40.83 -22.00 45.25
CA ALA A 486 -40.77 -22.74 43.99
C ALA A 486 -39.48 -22.41 43.21
N MET A 487 -39.10 -21.13 43.16
CA MET A 487 -37.87 -20.69 42.49
C MET A 487 -36.60 -21.25 43.16
N SER A 488 -36.53 -21.31 44.49
CA SER A 488 -35.41 -21.91 45.22
C SER A 488 -35.27 -23.41 44.94
N ILE A 489 -36.38 -24.14 44.87
CA ILE A 489 -36.41 -25.57 44.52
C ILE A 489 -36.02 -25.81 43.06
N LEU A 490 -36.45 -24.93 42.13
CA LEU A 490 -36.12 -25.04 40.71
C LEU A 490 -34.66 -24.64 40.42
N HIS A 491 -34.14 -23.61 41.08
CA HIS A 491 -32.73 -23.20 40.98
C HIS A 491 -31.77 -24.36 41.29
N LYS A 492 -32.06 -25.14 42.34
CA LYS A 492 -31.28 -26.35 42.71
C LYS A 492 -31.35 -27.51 41.71
N LYS A 493 -32.19 -27.41 40.67
CA LYS A 493 -32.25 -28.38 39.54
C LYS A 493 -31.52 -27.90 38.29
N LEU A 494 -31.10 -26.63 38.23
CA LEU A 494 -30.36 -26.11 37.08
C LEU A 494 -28.94 -26.68 37.06
N THR A 495 -28.47 -27.02 35.86
CA THR A 495 -27.13 -27.54 35.61
C THR A 495 -26.35 -26.64 34.66
N GLY A 496 -25.04 -26.48 34.91
CA GLY A 496 -24.18 -25.66 34.05
C GLY A 496 -24.36 -24.14 34.18
N CYS A 497 -24.93 -23.64 35.27
CA CYS A 497 -25.11 -22.20 35.52
C CYS A 497 -23.79 -21.41 35.42
N GLU A 498 -22.73 -21.92 36.04
CA GLU A 498 -21.36 -21.38 35.88
C GLU A 498 -20.97 -21.33 34.41
N ASN A 499 -21.21 -22.41 33.65
CA ASN A 499 -20.93 -22.45 32.23
C ASN A 499 -21.68 -21.33 31.51
N VAL A 500 -23.01 -21.20 31.65
CA VAL A 500 -23.84 -20.17 31.01
C VAL A 500 -23.27 -18.76 31.23
N LEU A 501 -23.02 -18.38 32.49
CA LEU A 501 -22.38 -17.11 32.84
C LEU A 501 -21.06 -16.96 32.09
N LYS A 502 -20.19 -17.96 32.19
CA LYS A 502 -18.86 -18.01 31.60
C LYS A 502 -18.89 -17.90 30.05
N ARG A 503 -19.94 -18.40 29.35
CA ARG A 503 -20.13 -18.28 27.87
C ARG A 503 -20.61 -16.88 27.48
N MET A 504 -21.71 -16.42 28.11
CA MET A 504 -22.25 -15.05 27.95
C MET A 504 -21.17 -13.99 28.11
N THR A 505 -20.22 -14.28 29.00
CA THR A 505 -19.18 -13.33 29.34
C THR A 505 -18.19 -13.07 28.19
N ILE A 506 -17.72 -14.05 27.40
CA ILE A 506 -16.85 -13.69 26.25
C ILE A 506 -17.64 -12.99 25.16
N VAL A 507 -18.94 -13.28 25.00
CA VAL A 507 -19.76 -12.48 24.09
C VAL A 507 -19.62 -11.00 24.46
N GLY A 508 -19.69 -10.71 25.75
CA GLY A 508 -19.36 -9.40 26.30
C GLY A 508 -17.95 -8.90 25.95
N VAL A 509 -16.90 -9.70 26.16
CA VAL A 509 -15.50 -9.31 25.84
C VAL A 509 -15.36 -8.90 24.38
N ILE A 510 -15.86 -9.74 23.49
CA ILE A 510 -15.72 -9.57 22.05
C ILE A 510 -16.55 -8.37 21.58
N LEU A 511 -17.73 -8.15 22.17
CA LEU A 511 -18.53 -6.94 21.95
C LEU A 511 -17.87 -5.67 22.52
N SER A 512 -17.22 -5.75 23.68
CA SER A 512 -16.50 -4.61 24.28
C SER A 512 -15.34 -4.18 23.39
N PHE A 513 -14.51 -5.13 22.96
CA PHE A 513 -13.44 -4.91 21.99
C PHE A 513 -13.97 -4.38 20.65
N ARG A 514 -15.08 -4.95 20.14
CA ARG A 514 -15.78 -4.47 18.94
C ARG A 514 -16.30 -3.04 19.09
N SER A 515 -16.79 -2.63 20.26
CA SER A 515 -17.18 -1.23 20.50
C SER A 515 -15.96 -0.33 20.35
N MET A 516 -14.90 -0.56 21.14
CA MET A 516 -13.68 0.25 21.12
C MET A 516 -13.05 0.37 19.72
N VAL A 517 -13.13 -0.71 18.93
CA VAL A 517 -12.69 -0.75 17.52
C VAL A 517 -13.62 0.04 16.58
N GLN A 518 -14.94 0.01 16.79
CA GLN A 518 -15.88 0.83 16.01
C GLN A 518 -15.82 2.31 16.41
N ASP A 519 -15.69 2.62 17.70
CA ASP A 519 -15.52 3.98 18.22
C ASP A 519 -14.24 4.62 17.64
N ALA A 520 -13.15 3.84 17.55
CA ALA A 520 -11.93 4.24 16.86
C ALA A 520 -12.12 4.42 15.34
N LEU A 521 -12.88 3.54 14.68
CA LEU A 521 -13.20 3.68 13.25
C LEU A 521 -14.07 4.90 12.96
N GLU A 522 -15.06 5.23 13.79
CA GLU A 522 -15.89 6.43 13.61
C GLU A 522 -15.00 7.69 13.59
N GLU A 523 -14.06 7.81 14.54
CA GLU A 523 -13.18 8.97 14.61
C GLU A 523 -12.23 9.09 13.41
N ILE A 524 -11.67 7.98 12.94
CA ILE A 524 -10.84 7.95 11.72
C ILE A 524 -11.68 8.28 10.48
N MET A 525 -12.93 7.79 10.40
CA MET A 525 -13.83 8.09 9.30
C MET A 525 -14.36 9.54 9.34
N ASP A 526 -14.61 10.13 10.51
CA ASP A 526 -14.98 11.55 10.62
C ASP A 526 -13.78 12.45 10.31
N LYS A 527 -12.56 12.07 10.70
CA LYS A 527 -11.30 12.74 10.35
C LYS A 527 -11.04 12.79 8.84
N HIS A 528 -11.12 11.65 8.14
CA HIS A 528 -10.74 11.56 6.71
C HIS A 528 -11.92 11.71 5.74
N CYS A 529 -13.11 11.28 6.14
CA CYS A 529 -14.29 11.13 5.28
C CYS A 529 -15.49 11.97 5.79
N HIS A 530 -15.26 13.12 6.42
CA HIS A 530 -16.29 13.95 7.07
C HIS A 530 -17.50 14.30 6.18
N PHE A 531 -17.32 14.38 4.86
CA PHE A 531 -18.40 14.62 3.88
C PHE A 531 -19.31 13.41 3.65
N LEU A 532 -18.82 12.18 3.89
CA LEU A 532 -19.61 10.95 3.86
C LEU A 532 -20.25 10.66 5.22
N MET A 533 -19.54 10.92 6.32
CA MET A 533 -20.02 10.63 7.68
C MET A 533 -21.29 11.39 8.05
N ARG A 534 -21.41 12.67 7.65
CA ARG A 534 -22.60 13.47 7.96
C ARG A 534 -23.88 12.92 7.31
N PRO A 535 -23.93 12.59 6.00
CA PRO A 535 -25.02 11.84 5.40
C PRO A 535 -25.33 10.49 6.07
N ILE A 536 -24.31 9.71 6.43
CA ILE A 536 -24.50 8.38 7.05
C ILE A 536 -25.13 8.51 8.45
N LYS A 537 -24.59 9.40 9.30
CA LYS A 537 -25.17 9.76 10.61
C LYS A 537 -26.62 10.23 10.46
N CYS A 538 -26.86 11.16 9.54
CA CYS A 538 -28.20 11.66 9.20
C CYS A 538 -29.18 10.53 8.80
N LEU A 539 -28.77 9.59 7.95
CA LEU A 539 -29.66 8.50 7.52
C LEU A 539 -29.98 7.51 8.65
N LYS A 540 -29.00 7.22 9.51
CA LYS A 540 -29.21 6.45 10.75
C LYS A 540 -30.22 7.16 11.65
N ASP A 541 -29.98 8.42 11.98
CA ASP A 541 -30.74 9.17 12.98
C ASP A 541 -32.20 9.46 12.54
N PHE A 542 -32.49 9.48 11.23
CA PHE A 542 -33.85 9.62 10.67
C PHE A 542 -34.51 8.27 10.28
N SER A 543 -33.96 7.13 10.65
CA SER A 543 -34.59 5.82 10.44
C SER A 543 -35.70 5.55 11.47
N TYR A 544 -36.91 6.03 11.17
CA TYR A 544 -38.09 5.93 12.06
C TYR A 544 -38.52 4.49 12.38
N SER A 545 -39.24 4.33 13.50
CA SER A 545 -39.76 3.05 14.00
C SER A 545 -40.75 2.31 13.08
N ASP A 546 -41.33 3.01 12.09
CA ASP A 546 -42.24 2.43 11.09
C ASP A 546 -41.51 1.92 9.84
N THR A 547 -40.16 2.01 9.80
CA THR A 547 -39.34 1.49 8.70
C THR A 547 -39.33 -0.05 8.71
N ASP A 548 -39.36 -0.69 7.53
CA ASP A 548 -39.19 -2.15 7.44
C ASP A 548 -37.88 -2.57 8.10
N ILE A 549 -37.95 -3.57 8.98
CA ILE A 549 -36.80 -4.15 9.70
C ILE A 549 -35.64 -4.46 8.74
N LYS A 550 -35.93 -4.91 7.51
CA LYS A 550 -34.89 -5.16 6.51
C LYS A 550 -34.19 -3.87 6.08
N VAL A 551 -34.94 -2.82 5.75
CA VAL A 551 -34.39 -1.53 5.31
C VAL A 551 -33.62 -0.86 6.45
N ALA A 552 -34.10 -0.98 7.70
CA ALA A 552 -33.37 -0.51 8.87
C ALA A 552 -32.03 -1.27 9.06
N LEU A 553 -32.00 -2.59 8.84
CA LEU A 553 -30.77 -3.38 8.87
C LEU A 553 -29.81 -3.02 7.72
N ASP A 554 -30.32 -2.76 6.51
CA ASP A 554 -29.52 -2.30 5.37
C ASP A 554 -28.84 -0.92 5.68
N VAL A 555 -29.56 0.00 6.34
CA VAL A 555 -29.01 1.28 6.84
C VAL A 555 -28.00 1.05 7.96
N TYR A 556 -28.28 0.15 8.91
CA TYR A 556 -27.39 -0.15 10.02
C TYR A 556 -26.10 -0.86 9.57
N GLU A 557 -26.12 -1.66 8.50
CA GLU A 557 -24.89 -2.22 7.91
C GLU A 557 -23.99 -1.11 7.35
N MET A 558 -24.56 -0.14 6.62
CA MET A 558 -23.80 1.02 6.16
C MET A 558 -23.25 1.88 7.31
N ALA A 559 -24.05 2.09 8.36
CA ALA A 559 -23.66 2.87 9.53
C ALA A 559 -22.51 2.20 10.32
N SER A 560 -22.64 0.90 10.62
CA SER A 560 -21.60 0.15 11.34
C SER A 560 -20.34 -0.10 10.51
N ALA A 561 -20.44 -0.22 9.19
CA ALA A 561 -19.28 -0.22 8.28
C ALA A 561 -18.52 1.12 8.29
N ALA A 562 -19.14 2.20 8.76
CA ALA A 562 -18.51 3.51 8.99
C ALA A 562 -18.10 3.73 10.46
N GLY A 563 -18.21 2.71 11.32
CA GLY A 563 -17.88 2.77 12.75
C GLY A 563 -19.02 3.24 13.67
N LEU A 564 -20.17 3.65 13.13
CA LEU A 564 -21.27 4.14 13.97
C LEU A 564 -21.86 3.02 14.84
N SER A 565 -22.05 3.31 16.12
CA SER A 565 -22.89 2.50 17.01
C SER A 565 -24.32 2.39 16.48
N CYS A 566 -24.95 1.21 16.63
CA CYS A 566 -26.31 0.92 16.18
C CYS A 566 -27.07 0.15 17.27
N ASP A 567 -28.34 0.48 17.54
CA ASP A 567 -29.14 -0.15 18.61
C ASP A 567 -29.40 -1.65 18.38
N ILE A 568 -29.26 -2.09 17.13
CA ILE A 568 -29.29 -3.49 16.68
C ILE A 568 -28.03 -3.69 15.83
N ASP A 569 -27.12 -4.55 16.27
CA ASP A 569 -25.92 -4.89 15.50
C ASP A 569 -26.30 -5.78 14.29
N PRO A 570 -26.16 -5.30 13.04
CA PRO A 570 -26.59 -6.02 11.85
C PRO A 570 -25.69 -7.22 11.56
N ALA A 571 -24.39 -7.12 11.86
CA ALA A 571 -23.46 -8.23 11.74
C ALA A 571 -23.84 -9.33 12.73
N LEU A 572 -24.18 -8.97 13.98
CA LEU A 572 -24.66 -9.92 14.99
C LEU A 572 -26.01 -10.57 14.59
N VAL A 573 -26.93 -9.83 13.97
CA VAL A 573 -28.20 -10.37 13.44
C VAL A 573 -27.94 -11.40 12.33
N ALA A 574 -27.12 -11.06 11.32
CA ALA A 574 -26.77 -11.97 10.24
C ALA A 574 -25.99 -13.20 10.74
N ALA A 575 -25.16 -13.02 11.77
CA ALA A 575 -24.37 -14.05 12.40
C ALA A 575 -25.23 -15.03 13.24
N ILE A 576 -26.14 -14.52 14.09
CA ILE A 576 -27.01 -15.32 14.96
C ILE A 576 -27.98 -16.22 14.17
N ALA A 577 -28.29 -15.87 12.92
CA ALA A 577 -29.09 -16.71 12.04
C ALA A 577 -28.45 -18.09 11.72
N ASN A 578 -27.14 -18.31 11.99
CA ASN A 578 -26.35 -19.30 11.24
C ASN A 578 -25.51 -20.37 12.01
N MET A 579 -25.46 -20.46 13.37
CA MET A 579 -24.19 -20.96 13.99
C MET A 579 -24.15 -21.79 15.31
N LEU A 580 -22.95 -22.38 15.58
CA LEU A 580 -22.45 -23.27 16.68
C LEU A 580 -20.88 -23.25 16.70
N THR A 581 -20.02 -23.45 17.74
CA THR A 581 -20.06 -23.77 19.20
C THR A 581 -18.63 -23.66 19.87
N GLY A 582 -18.34 -22.84 20.92
CA GLY A 582 -16.97 -22.62 21.54
C GLY A 582 -16.85 -21.58 22.71
N HIS A 583 -15.71 -21.42 23.45
CA HIS A 583 -15.58 -20.85 24.86
C HIS A 583 -14.21 -20.25 25.35
N GLN A 584 -13.98 -19.57 26.53
CA GLN A 584 -14.68 -18.92 27.73
C GLN A 584 -13.61 -18.01 28.46
N ASN A 585 -13.68 -16.82 29.16
CA ASN A 585 -14.56 -16.01 30.07
C ASN A 585 -13.96 -14.59 30.55
N ASN A 586 -14.72 -13.55 31.00
CA ASN A 586 -14.26 -12.23 31.62
C ASN A 586 -15.35 -11.25 32.24
N ILE A 587 -15.79 -11.39 33.51
CA ILE A 587 -17.21 -11.15 33.95
C ILE A 587 -17.94 -9.80 33.75
N HIS A 588 -17.29 -8.64 33.70
CA HIS A 588 -18.03 -7.36 33.73
C HIS A 588 -18.76 -7.03 32.40
N CYS A 589 -18.31 -7.63 31.29
CA CYS A 589 -18.86 -7.40 29.96
C CYS A 589 -20.26 -8.04 29.74
N LEU A 590 -20.81 -8.73 30.75
CA LEU A 590 -22.13 -9.35 30.72
C LEU A 590 -23.26 -8.37 30.37
N ALA A 591 -23.14 -7.09 30.74
CA ALA A 591 -24.14 -6.06 30.42
C ALA A 591 -24.28 -5.87 28.90
N THR A 592 -23.17 -5.59 28.22
CA THR A 592 -23.07 -5.45 26.77
C THR A 592 -23.57 -6.72 26.07
N ALA A 593 -23.23 -7.91 26.60
CA ALA A 593 -23.68 -9.19 26.07
C ALA A 593 -25.20 -9.38 26.12
N VAL A 594 -25.84 -9.09 27.25
CA VAL A 594 -27.30 -9.22 27.42
C VAL A 594 -28.04 -8.34 26.43
N ASN A 595 -27.66 -7.05 26.33
CA ASN A 595 -28.37 -6.10 25.47
C ASN A 595 -28.25 -6.44 23.98
N HIS A 596 -27.04 -6.68 23.48
CA HIS A 596 -26.82 -6.96 22.05
C HIS A 596 -27.40 -8.32 21.63
N LEU A 597 -27.23 -9.38 22.43
CA LEU A 597 -27.85 -10.68 22.13
C LEU A 597 -29.37 -10.62 22.16
N ALA A 598 -29.97 -9.93 23.14
CA ALA A 598 -31.42 -9.74 23.19
C ALA A 598 -31.92 -8.97 21.96
N ALA A 599 -31.28 -7.85 21.61
CA ALA A 599 -31.64 -7.04 20.45
C ALA A 599 -31.59 -7.86 19.15
N ALA A 600 -30.50 -8.58 18.90
CA ALA A 600 -30.35 -9.40 17.70
C ALA A 600 -31.29 -10.61 17.68
N MET A 601 -31.39 -11.38 18.77
CA MET A 601 -32.27 -12.56 18.84
C MET A 601 -33.76 -12.21 18.73
N PHE A 602 -34.22 -11.12 19.35
CA PHE A 602 -35.62 -10.71 19.27
C PHE A 602 -35.95 -10.00 17.94
N THR A 603 -34.99 -9.33 17.30
CA THR A 603 -35.12 -8.87 15.91
C THR A 603 -35.33 -10.05 14.95
N VAL A 604 -34.47 -11.08 15.00
CA VAL A 604 -34.62 -12.32 14.19
C VAL A 604 -35.96 -13.01 14.45
N GLN A 605 -36.42 -13.03 15.70
CA GLN A 605 -37.71 -13.64 16.09
C GLN A 605 -38.93 -12.72 15.89
N ARG A 606 -38.76 -11.48 15.40
CA ARG A 606 -39.80 -10.45 15.26
C ARG A 606 -40.61 -10.22 16.56
N LYS A 607 -39.90 -10.09 17.69
CA LYS A 607 -40.46 -9.84 19.04
C LYS A 607 -40.00 -8.49 19.56
N SER A 608 -40.81 -7.86 20.43
CA SER A 608 -40.42 -6.63 21.14
C SER A 608 -39.19 -6.88 22.01
N ILE A 609 -38.10 -6.18 21.70
CA ILE A 609 -36.83 -6.26 22.44
C ILE A 609 -37.06 -5.76 23.88
N GLN A 610 -37.59 -4.53 24.03
CA GLN A 610 -37.93 -3.90 25.31
C GLN A 610 -38.73 -4.84 26.22
N LYS A 611 -39.83 -5.45 25.75
CA LYS A 611 -40.69 -6.27 26.62
C LYS A 611 -39.94 -7.47 27.22
N ASN A 612 -39.04 -8.09 26.46
CA ASN A 612 -38.26 -9.23 26.97
C ASN A 612 -37.10 -8.78 27.88
N LEU A 613 -36.49 -7.61 27.62
CA LEU A 613 -35.49 -7.02 28.52
C LEU A 613 -36.10 -6.54 29.85
N GLU A 614 -37.31 -5.97 29.84
CA GLU A 614 -38.06 -5.66 31.06
C GLU A 614 -38.39 -6.91 31.88
N GLU A 615 -38.75 -8.01 31.23
CA GLU A 615 -39.01 -9.30 31.88
C GLU A 615 -37.74 -9.86 32.51
N PHE A 616 -36.62 -9.87 31.76
CA PHE A 616 -35.30 -10.24 32.27
C PHE A 616 -34.88 -9.39 33.48
N LEU A 617 -35.04 -8.06 33.40
CA LEU A 617 -34.64 -7.15 34.48
C LEU A 617 -35.46 -7.38 35.75
N LYS A 618 -36.76 -7.67 35.64
CA LYS A 618 -37.62 -8.03 36.79
C LYS A 618 -37.15 -9.33 37.45
N VAL A 619 -36.85 -10.37 36.69
CA VAL A 619 -36.36 -11.66 37.21
C VAL A 619 -34.97 -11.51 37.85
N ALA A 620 -34.04 -10.81 37.19
CA ALA A 620 -32.69 -10.54 37.71
C ALA A 620 -32.72 -9.72 39.01
N SER A 621 -33.57 -8.69 39.07
CA SER A 621 -33.75 -7.87 40.27
C SER A 621 -34.34 -8.66 41.43
N SER A 622 -35.36 -9.50 41.17
CA SER A 622 -35.95 -10.40 42.18
C SER A 622 -34.91 -11.35 42.77
N ALA A 623 -34.09 -12.00 41.92
CA ALA A 623 -33.03 -12.91 42.37
C ALA A 623 -31.95 -12.20 43.21
N LEU A 624 -31.55 -10.98 42.83
CA LEU A 624 -30.54 -10.22 43.57
C LEU A 624 -31.06 -9.61 44.88
N LEU A 625 -32.35 -9.29 44.95
CA LEU A 625 -33.00 -8.92 46.21
C LEU A 625 -33.12 -10.12 47.17
N GLN A 626 -33.40 -11.32 46.66
CA GLN A 626 -33.39 -12.57 47.45
C GLN A 626 -31.97 -12.88 47.98
N LEU A 627 -30.93 -12.71 47.16
CA LEU A 627 -29.53 -12.80 47.60
C LEU A 627 -29.20 -11.79 48.71
N GLY A 628 -29.87 -10.63 48.73
CA GLY A 628 -29.76 -9.64 49.81
C GLY A 628 -30.32 -10.07 51.16
N GLN A 629 -31.07 -11.19 51.20
CA GLN A 629 -31.68 -11.77 52.40
C GLN A 629 -30.96 -13.05 52.87
N SER A 630 -29.92 -13.51 52.17
CA SER A 630 -29.12 -14.67 52.58
C SER A 630 -28.16 -14.31 53.72
N GLU A 631 -28.11 -15.15 54.76
CA GLU A 631 -27.14 -15.04 55.85
C GLU A 631 -25.80 -15.77 55.53
N GLU A 632 -25.70 -16.48 54.40
CA GLU A 632 -24.50 -17.25 54.05
C GLU A 632 -23.34 -16.35 53.61
N ARG A 633 -22.32 -16.27 54.47
CA ARG A 633 -21.12 -15.43 54.27
C ARG A 633 -20.34 -15.71 52.99
N VAL A 634 -20.49 -16.89 52.39
CA VAL A 634 -19.82 -17.25 51.12
C VAL A 634 -20.52 -16.58 49.94
N GLU A 635 -21.85 -16.63 49.90
CA GLU A 635 -22.67 -16.01 48.84
C GLU A 635 -22.55 -14.48 48.86
N MET A 636 -22.48 -13.88 50.05
CA MET A 636 -22.44 -12.42 50.17
C MET A 636 -21.10 -11.78 49.77
N LYS A 637 -20.01 -12.53 49.62
CA LYS A 637 -18.63 -11.98 49.53
C LYS A 637 -18.43 -10.88 48.46
N ASN A 638 -19.09 -11.00 47.31
CA ASN A 638 -19.02 -10.05 46.21
C ASN A 638 -20.40 -9.43 45.86
N ARG A 639 -21.42 -9.61 46.72
CA ARG A 639 -22.83 -9.28 46.43
C ARG A 639 -23.01 -7.86 45.90
N ASP A 640 -22.37 -6.90 46.57
CA ASP A 640 -22.57 -5.48 46.27
C ASP A 640 -21.96 -5.13 44.90
N SER A 641 -20.82 -5.72 44.52
CA SER A 641 -20.27 -5.61 43.16
C SER A 641 -21.19 -6.24 42.10
N VAL A 642 -21.91 -7.32 42.44
CA VAL A 642 -22.88 -7.97 41.54
C VAL A 642 -24.15 -7.11 41.38
N TYR A 643 -24.57 -6.36 42.40
CA TYR A 643 -25.69 -5.41 42.27
C TYR A 643 -25.44 -4.32 41.23
N LEU A 644 -24.19 -3.87 41.08
CA LEU A 644 -23.81 -2.88 40.07
C LEU A 644 -24.05 -3.36 38.64
N LEU A 645 -24.13 -4.68 38.39
CA LEU A 645 -24.46 -5.22 37.07
C LEU A 645 -25.87 -4.81 36.61
N LEU A 646 -26.86 -4.68 37.51
CA LEU A 646 -28.20 -4.19 37.12
C LEU A 646 -28.15 -2.75 36.62
N HIS A 647 -27.35 -1.91 37.29
CA HIS A 647 -27.14 -0.52 36.87
C HIS A 647 -26.43 -0.47 35.50
N MET A 648 -25.37 -1.26 35.32
CA MET A 648 -24.64 -1.35 34.04
C MET A 648 -25.53 -1.87 32.91
N ILE A 649 -26.32 -2.93 33.12
CA ILE A 649 -27.27 -3.47 32.12
C ILE A 649 -28.24 -2.38 31.65
N VAL A 650 -28.72 -1.52 32.56
CA VAL A 650 -29.66 -0.43 32.23
C VAL A 650 -28.96 0.78 31.61
N GLN A 651 -27.71 1.08 31.95
CA GLN A 651 -26.93 2.12 31.27
C GLN A 651 -26.50 1.71 29.84
N GLU A 652 -26.21 0.43 29.63
CA GLU A 652 -25.77 -0.14 28.34
C GLU A 652 -26.93 -0.46 27.38
N SER A 653 -28.18 -0.05 27.68
CA SER A 653 -29.38 -0.46 26.93
C SER A 653 -30.18 0.74 26.42
N PRO A 654 -30.37 0.91 25.10
CA PRO A 654 -31.32 1.90 24.58
C PRO A 654 -32.79 1.50 24.82
N PHE A 655 -33.04 0.27 25.30
CA PHE A 655 -34.37 -0.30 25.53
C PHE A 655 -34.81 -0.32 27.00
N LEU A 656 -33.95 0.07 27.94
CA LEU A 656 -34.24 0.15 29.38
C LEU A 656 -33.94 1.56 29.88
N ASN A 657 -34.54 1.93 31.01
CA ASN A 657 -34.24 3.21 31.67
C ASN A 657 -34.29 3.08 33.19
N GLN A 658 -33.79 4.11 33.88
CA GLN A 658 -33.72 4.12 35.35
C GLN A 658 -35.12 4.11 36.00
N ASP A 659 -36.15 4.63 35.33
CA ASP A 659 -37.54 4.57 35.82
C ASP A 659 -38.12 3.15 35.78
N ILE A 660 -37.62 2.27 34.92
CA ILE A 660 -37.96 0.83 34.92
C ILE A 660 -37.15 0.13 36.03
N LEU A 661 -35.88 0.49 36.22
CA LEU A 661 -35.02 -0.10 37.26
C LEU A 661 -35.53 0.19 38.68
N GLU A 662 -35.83 1.46 39.02
CA GLU A 662 -36.29 1.83 40.37
C GLU A 662 -37.59 1.12 40.79
N LYS A 663 -38.41 0.70 39.81
CA LYS A 663 -39.64 -0.08 40.05
C LYS A 663 -39.39 -1.54 40.45
N CYS A 664 -38.19 -2.08 40.23
CA CYS A 664 -37.84 -3.47 40.56
C CYS A 664 -36.57 -3.62 41.41
N PHE A 665 -35.69 -2.62 41.47
CA PHE A 665 -34.48 -2.62 42.29
C PHE A 665 -34.15 -1.19 42.78
N PRO A 666 -34.32 -0.88 44.09
CA PRO A 666 -34.14 0.49 44.58
C PRO A 666 -32.70 1.01 44.48
N TYR A 667 -32.52 2.20 43.90
CA TYR A 667 -31.22 2.85 43.67
C TYR A 667 -30.43 3.10 44.97
N VAL A 668 -31.10 3.14 46.13
CA VAL A 668 -30.43 3.20 47.44
C VAL A 668 -29.47 2.02 47.64
N LEU A 669 -29.80 0.82 47.16
CA LEU A 669 -28.92 -0.35 47.21
C LEU A 669 -27.69 -0.16 46.30
N LEU A 670 -27.90 0.33 45.07
CA LEU A 670 -26.84 0.61 44.10
C LEU A 670 -25.87 1.67 44.62
N ARG A 671 -26.39 2.78 45.17
CA ARG A 671 -25.60 3.86 45.77
C ARG A 671 -24.76 3.37 46.95
N ASN A 672 -25.30 2.48 47.79
CA ASN A 672 -24.56 1.89 48.89
C ASN A 672 -23.49 0.92 48.38
N ALA A 673 -23.80 0.09 47.38
CA ALA A 673 -22.83 -0.79 46.73
C ALA A 673 -21.66 -0.04 46.09
N TYR A 674 -21.92 1.04 45.35
CA TYR A 674 -20.88 1.93 44.81
C TYR A 674 -19.98 2.47 45.93
N ARG A 675 -20.54 2.84 47.08
CA ARG A 675 -19.77 3.31 48.23
C ARG A 675 -18.86 2.23 48.78
N GLU A 676 -19.36 1.02 49.07
CA GLU A 676 -18.53 -0.06 49.63
C GLU A 676 -17.37 -0.43 48.69
N VAL A 677 -17.65 -0.59 47.40
CA VAL A 677 -16.63 -0.90 46.38
C VAL A 677 -15.56 0.20 46.29
N HIS A 678 -15.95 1.48 46.32
CA HIS A 678 -14.98 2.58 46.35
C HIS A 678 -14.20 2.68 47.67
N GLN A 679 -14.81 2.39 48.82
CA GLN A 679 -14.09 2.42 50.11
C GLN A 679 -13.04 1.31 50.20
N ILE A 680 -13.33 0.11 49.68
CA ILE A 680 -12.37 -1.00 49.59
C ILE A 680 -11.17 -0.61 48.72
N PHE A 681 -11.41 0.00 47.55
CA PHE A 681 -10.36 0.41 46.60
C PHE A 681 -9.39 1.45 47.18
N ILE A 682 -9.85 2.33 48.08
CA ILE A 682 -9.00 3.32 48.75
C ILE A 682 -8.06 2.66 49.77
N HIS A 683 -8.48 1.56 50.41
CA HIS A 683 -7.68 0.88 51.44
C HIS A 683 -6.59 -0.06 50.90
N THR A 684 -6.64 -0.45 49.61
CA THR A 684 -5.61 -1.29 48.97
C THR A 684 -4.55 -0.51 48.19
N MET A 685 -4.65 0.82 48.15
CA MET A 685 -3.72 1.75 47.45
C MET A 685 -2.82 2.55 48.42
N GLY A 686 -2.64 2.08 49.66
CA GLY A 686 -1.90 2.75 50.74
C GLY A 686 -0.50 2.18 51.00
#